data_AF-A0A958CLV2-F1
#
_entry.id   AF-A0A958CLV2-F1
#
_cell.length_a   1.000
_cell.length_b   1.000
_cell.length_c   1.000
_cell.angle_alpha   90.00
_cell.angle_beta   90.00
_cell.angle_gamma   90.00
#
_symmetry.space_group_name_H-M   'P 1'
#
loop_
_entity.id
_entity.type
_entity.pdbx_description
1 polymer ?
#
loop_
_entity_poly.entity_id
_entity_poly.type
_entity_poly.pdbx_seq_one_letter_code
_entity_poly.pdbx_strand_id
1 'polypeptide(L)'
;KRNMGCRLAKGDVIVHWDDDDWMADWRLTYQVAQLREKDADLCGLDRLLFLDARRGQAWQYVYPRAAKSNPRSGQLAREEQSRGAKWLAGGTFCYRRELWQRNPFPELDVGEDNRFVWSREAKRLLALPDNSFYVAMIHDGNTSPKRTSGSRWQAHPVEPLRKMLGKDWARYAGEIGDEVEMRERKEKKERWENRQVSVTSETGTGRAGHATRSLTTDHRSPAIDPSQAVTVSLPYYDCRRYLLRAVDSILNQTHTNLTLVVVNDGDRRAPWDLLAHIDDPRLVRYDLGVNRGRYFVDAVILAATPDPYLLIQDADDWSEPARIALLLERWQLSKSCHLCGAISSSRLWREGSRAGRVLTYPGLRRPLSDRFEFRSDHHGLFSTEALRQVGGNYGGFRIGYDTLLVNLLGMVGEVAHVERPLYNRQVRANSLTTSESTGMRSAKRRQVRNELATIYAAALKRYRARQRDDDGGVALAAAIRELTQSRVSDRERAEIASHAARLRELILASQMQRSATGVLAGEPDHPGDAGRQLEAQLRQLLHDPRLGWNSWTVTPAMAQRLITALCQGRPQRILEAGSGLSTALLARYAELTGAEVVTLEHEPRYFRQTAALLDQLGLRRSLDLRLASLGAVRRNGYGPKQWYRPLPDGEFDFVFVDGPPKRIGREGTLFALHDHVAGGGELWLHDGHRQHEKECLAVWQREFSFEASLVEADKGAWILRNITALAQDYGGRER
;
A
#
# COMPACT_ATOMS: atom_id res chain seq x y z
N LYS A 1 3.75 -23.39 3.12
CA LYS A 1 4.36 -22.32 3.95
C LYS A 1 4.97 -22.85 5.25
N ARG A 2 4.18 -23.50 6.14
CA ARG A 2 4.65 -24.06 7.42
C ARG A 2 5.92 -24.93 7.32
N ASN A 3 5.96 -25.89 6.40
CA ASN A 3 7.15 -26.73 6.17
C ASN A 3 8.40 -25.94 5.75
N MET A 4 8.24 -24.87 4.97
CA MET A 4 9.36 -24.03 4.55
C MET A 4 9.93 -23.25 5.73
N GLY A 5 9.07 -22.68 6.58
CA GLY A 5 9.48 -22.02 7.82
C GLY A 5 10.20 -22.99 8.76
N CYS A 6 9.67 -24.20 8.92
CA CYS A 6 10.30 -25.23 9.76
C CYS A 6 11.67 -25.67 9.24
N ARG A 7 11.87 -25.76 7.91
CA ARG A 7 13.19 -26.04 7.30
C ARG A 7 14.23 -24.97 7.60
N LEU A 8 13.83 -23.70 7.65
CA LEU A 8 14.73 -22.57 7.92
C LEU A 8 14.97 -22.34 9.43
N ALA A 9 14.14 -22.94 10.29
CA ALA A 9 14.21 -22.75 11.73
C ALA A 9 15.47 -23.39 12.33
N LYS A 10 16.22 -22.59 13.10
CA LYS A 10 17.48 -23.01 13.75
C LYS A 10 17.31 -23.44 15.20
N GLY A 11 16.21 -23.06 15.85
CA GLY A 11 15.93 -23.40 17.25
C GLY A 11 15.37 -24.81 17.42
N ASP A 12 15.52 -25.36 18.63
CA ASP A 12 15.06 -26.72 18.98
C ASP A 12 13.54 -26.81 19.21
N VAL A 13 12.88 -25.66 19.40
CA VAL A 13 11.42 -25.56 19.55
C VAL A 13 10.86 -24.69 18.43
N ILE A 14 9.79 -25.16 17.81
CA ILE A 14 9.02 -24.45 16.79
C ILE A 14 7.68 -24.02 17.40
N VAL A 15 7.33 -22.75 17.19
CA VAL A 15 6.04 -22.18 17.58
C VAL A 15 5.39 -21.55 16.36
N HIS A 16 4.09 -21.80 16.17
CA HIS A 16 3.31 -21.19 15.09
C HIS A 16 2.71 -19.86 15.50
N TRP A 17 2.71 -18.91 14.57
CA TRP A 17 2.26 -17.54 14.79
C TRP A 17 1.47 -17.08 13.58
N ASP A 18 0.14 -17.11 13.69
CA ASP A 18 -0.75 -16.58 12.67
C ASP A 18 -0.73 -15.04 12.79
N ASP A 19 -0.61 -14.33 11.66
CA ASP A 19 -0.31 -12.89 11.62
C ASP A 19 -1.53 -11.98 11.85
N ASP A 20 -2.72 -12.59 11.82
CA ASP A 20 -4.03 -11.97 12.06
C ASP A 20 -4.53 -12.16 13.51
N ASP A 21 -3.93 -13.08 14.28
CA ASP A 21 -4.36 -13.42 15.64
C ASP A 21 -3.59 -12.65 16.73
N TRP A 22 -4.20 -12.49 17.90
CA TRP A 22 -3.55 -11.87 19.06
C TRP A 22 -2.97 -12.92 20.00
N MET A 23 -1.77 -12.65 20.51
CA MET A 23 -1.12 -13.50 21.51
C MET A 23 -0.49 -12.68 22.62
N ALA A 24 -0.54 -13.21 23.84
CA ALA A 24 0.06 -12.56 25.00
C ALA A 24 1.59 -12.63 24.97
N ASP A 25 2.24 -11.62 25.57
CA ASP A 25 3.70 -11.51 25.66
C ASP A 25 4.38 -12.63 26.45
N TRP A 26 3.62 -13.30 27.33
CA TRP A 26 4.10 -14.43 28.13
C TRP A 26 3.88 -15.82 27.48
N ARG A 27 3.23 -15.89 26.30
CA ARG A 27 2.91 -17.14 25.58
C ARG A 27 4.10 -18.10 25.51
N LEU A 28 5.23 -17.63 24.99
CA LEU A 28 6.40 -18.48 24.74
C LEU A 28 6.97 -19.05 26.04
N THR A 29 7.09 -18.22 27.08
CA THR A 29 7.56 -18.64 28.40
C THR A 29 6.70 -19.77 28.95
N TYR A 30 5.37 -19.61 28.90
CA TYR A 30 4.43 -20.62 29.37
C TYR A 30 4.47 -21.91 28.54
N GLN A 31 4.37 -21.80 27.22
CA GLN A 31 4.30 -22.99 26.36
C GLN A 31 5.61 -23.79 26.40
N VAL A 32 6.77 -23.14 26.41
CA VAL A 32 8.07 -23.82 26.47
C VAL A 32 8.30 -24.45 27.85
N ALA A 33 7.92 -23.78 28.93
CA ALA A 33 7.98 -24.36 30.28
C ALA A 33 7.12 -25.63 30.38
N GLN A 34 5.87 -25.57 29.91
CA GLN A 34 4.96 -26.73 29.93
C GLN A 34 5.44 -27.87 29.03
N LEU A 35 6.00 -27.57 27.86
CA LEU A 35 6.58 -28.57 26.95
C LEU A 35 7.75 -29.33 27.62
N ARG A 36 8.56 -28.63 28.43
CA ARG A 36 9.68 -29.22 29.17
C ARG A 36 9.23 -29.98 30.43
N GLU A 37 8.44 -29.34 31.29
CA GLU A 37 7.99 -29.89 32.58
C GLU A 37 7.15 -31.16 32.42
N LYS A 38 6.31 -31.21 31.39
CA LYS A 38 5.44 -32.36 31.11
C LYS A 38 6.04 -33.34 30.10
N ASP A 39 7.28 -33.11 29.70
CA ASP A 39 8.01 -33.86 28.67
C ASP A 39 7.15 -34.11 27.41
N ALA A 40 6.44 -33.09 26.93
CA ALA A 40 5.58 -33.21 25.76
C ALA A 40 6.36 -33.03 24.45
N ASP A 41 5.90 -33.69 23.39
CA ASP A 41 6.43 -33.47 22.02
C ASP A 41 5.78 -32.23 21.40
N LEU A 42 4.50 -32.00 21.69
CA LEU A 42 3.71 -30.86 21.21
C LEU A 42 2.70 -30.42 22.27
N CYS A 43 2.65 -29.10 22.52
CA CYS A 43 1.60 -28.46 23.29
C CYS A 43 0.82 -27.41 22.47
N GLY A 44 -0.41 -27.14 22.88
CA GLY A 44 -1.32 -26.19 22.22
C GLY A 44 -2.65 -26.08 22.95
N LEU A 45 -3.66 -25.47 22.32
CA LEU A 45 -4.99 -25.30 22.90
C LEU A 45 -6.02 -26.25 22.26
N ASP A 46 -6.83 -26.90 23.10
CA ASP A 46 -8.04 -27.64 22.71
C ASP A 46 -9.33 -26.79 22.86
N ARG A 47 -9.17 -25.56 23.36
CA ARG A 47 -10.23 -24.56 23.54
C ARG A 47 -9.70 -23.16 23.25
N LEU A 48 -10.29 -22.47 22.27
CA LEU A 48 -9.81 -21.17 21.80
C LEU A 48 -10.81 -20.07 22.10
N LEU A 49 -10.29 -18.89 22.41
CA LEU A 49 -11.06 -17.67 22.42
C LEU A 49 -11.06 -17.07 21.02
N PHE A 50 -12.23 -16.73 20.52
CA PHE A 50 -12.44 -16.05 19.25
C PHE A 50 -13.07 -14.68 19.50
N LEU A 51 -12.62 -13.67 18.76
CA LEU A 51 -13.10 -12.29 18.88
C LEU A 51 -13.42 -11.70 17.50
N ASP A 52 -14.68 -11.31 17.29
CA ASP A 52 -15.05 -10.32 16.27
C ASP A 52 -15.10 -8.95 16.96
N ALA A 53 -13.95 -8.26 16.98
CA ALA A 53 -13.80 -7.00 17.71
C ALA A 53 -14.64 -5.86 17.09
N ARG A 54 -14.93 -5.93 15.78
CA ARG A 54 -15.76 -4.92 15.07
C ARG A 54 -17.22 -5.06 15.44
N ARG A 55 -17.71 -6.30 15.53
CA ARG A 55 -19.10 -6.58 15.92
C ARG A 55 -19.29 -6.65 17.44
N GLY A 56 -18.21 -6.54 18.21
CA GLY A 56 -18.25 -6.65 19.67
C GLY A 56 -18.80 -8.01 20.11
N GLN A 57 -18.36 -9.09 19.46
CA GLN A 57 -18.81 -10.45 19.76
C GLN A 57 -17.61 -11.36 20.02
N ALA A 58 -17.75 -12.25 21.01
CA ALA A 58 -16.73 -13.23 21.33
C ALA A 58 -17.33 -14.60 21.57
N TRP A 59 -16.52 -15.62 21.31
CA TRP A 59 -16.88 -17.02 21.51
C TRP A 59 -15.73 -17.81 22.07
N GLN A 60 -16.03 -18.82 22.87
CA GLN A 60 -15.09 -19.89 23.15
C GLN A 60 -15.43 -21.08 22.26
N TYR A 61 -14.48 -21.47 21.42
CA TYR A 61 -14.57 -22.70 20.65
C TYR A 61 -14.07 -23.86 21.50
N VAL A 62 -14.91 -24.85 21.75
CA VAL A 62 -14.57 -26.04 22.53
C VAL A 62 -14.69 -27.27 21.64
N TYR A 63 -13.58 -27.97 21.43
CA TYR A 63 -13.60 -29.21 20.67
C TYR A 63 -14.22 -30.34 21.52
N PRO A 64 -15.15 -31.15 21.00
CA PRO A 64 -15.82 -32.18 21.79
C PRO A 64 -14.82 -33.22 22.30
N ARG A 65 -14.75 -33.40 23.62
CA ARG A 65 -14.10 -34.58 24.24
C ARG A 65 -15.07 -35.75 24.10
N ALA A 66 -15.03 -36.43 22.95
CA ALA A 66 -15.82 -37.62 22.60
C ALA A 66 -17.35 -37.48 22.81
N ALA A 67 -18.09 -37.09 21.77
CA ALA A 67 -19.54 -37.21 21.72
C ALA A 67 -19.99 -38.29 20.73
N LYS A 68 -21.13 -38.92 21.00
CA LYS A 68 -21.70 -40.09 20.28
C LYS A 68 -21.77 -39.89 18.76
N SER A 69 -21.50 -40.98 18.03
CA SER A 69 -21.43 -41.07 16.57
C SER A 69 -22.56 -40.33 15.85
N ASN A 70 -22.20 -39.34 15.01
CA ASN A 70 -23.11 -38.76 14.03
C ASN A 70 -23.16 -39.69 12.79
N PRO A 71 -24.32 -40.23 12.38
CA PRO A 71 -24.42 -41.13 11.23
C PRO A 71 -24.06 -40.47 9.89
N ARG A 72 -23.93 -39.14 9.82
CA ARG A 72 -23.60 -38.41 8.58
C ARG A 72 -22.13 -37.98 8.46
N SER A 73 -21.26 -38.35 9.39
CA SER A 73 -19.82 -38.09 9.25
C SER A 73 -19.18 -39.09 8.28
N GLY A 74 -18.37 -38.59 7.36
CA GLY A 74 -17.62 -39.41 6.39
C GLY A 74 -16.63 -40.37 7.07
N GLN A 75 -16.20 -41.39 6.33
CA GLN A 75 -15.43 -42.54 6.84
C GLN A 75 -14.21 -42.16 7.69
N LEU A 76 -13.45 -41.13 7.30
CA LEU A 76 -12.32 -40.58 8.05
C LEU A 76 -12.71 -40.04 9.44
N ALA A 77 -13.79 -39.26 9.51
CA ALA A 77 -14.27 -38.71 10.78
C ALA A 77 -14.80 -39.79 11.74
N ARG A 78 -15.21 -40.96 11.23
CA ARG A 78 -15.60 -42.11 12.05
C ARG A 78 -14.40 -42.88 12.59
N GLU A 79 -13.34 -43.06 11.79
CA GLU A 79 -12.08 -43.68 12.20
C GLU A 79 -11.27 -42.79 13.18
N GLU A 80 -11.37 -41.47 13.04
CA GLU A 80 -10.71 -40.48 13.91
C GLU A 80 -11.39 -40.39 15.28
N GLN A 81 -12.71 -40.49 15.33
CA GLN A 81 -13.52 -40.40 16.56
C GLN A 81 -13.53 -41.70 17.37
N SER A 82 -13.31 -42.86 16.74
CA SER A 82 -13.15 -44.15 17.41
C SER A 82 -11.81 -44.32 18.14
N ARG A 83 -10.81 -43.47 17.82
CA ARG A 83 -9.45 -43.53 18.39
C ARG A 83 -9.19 -42.58 19.57
N GLY A 84 -10.17 -41.77 19.99
CA GLY A 84 -10.01 -40.85 21.12
C GLY A 84 -8.94 -39.76 20.89
N ALA A 85 -8.65 -39.42 19.63
CA ALA A 85 -7.55 -38.53 19.28
C ALA A 85 -7.75 -37.11 19.87
N LYS A 86 -6.76 -36.64 20.65
CA LYS A 86 -6.73 -35.27 21.17
C LYS A 86 -6.59 -34.28 20.00
N TRP A 87 -7.35 -33.20 20.03
CA TRP A 87 -7.27 -32.10 19.07
C TRP A 87 -6.55 -30.92 19.69
N LEU A 88 -5.71 -30.25 18.91
CA LEU A 88 -5.04 -28.99 19.26
C LEU A 88 -5.11 -28.06 18.05
N ALA A 89 -5.33 -26.77 18.26
CA ALA A 89 -5.43 -25.81 17.16
C ALA A 89 -4.08 -25.42 16.56
N GLY A 90 -3.97 -25.43 15.23
CA GLY A 90 -2.74 -25.19 14.49
C GLY A 90 -2.00 -23.89 14.85
N GLY A 91 -2.72 -22.76 14.93
CA GLY A 91 -2.12 -21.46 15.29
C GLY A 91 -1.49 -21.41 16.69
N THR A 92 -1.81 -22.39 17.53
CA THR A 92 -1.37 -22.46 18.94
C THR A 92 -0.20 -23.41 19.17
N PHE A 93 0.26 -24.11 18.13
CA PHE A 93 1.29 -25.14 18.25
C PHE A 93 2.61 -24.61 18.80
N CYS A 94 3.16 -25.33 19.78
CA CYS A 94 4.53 -25.24 20.26
C CYS A 94 5.07 -26.68 20.39
N TYR A 95 6.11 -27.03 19.65
CA TYR A 95 6.63 -28.41 19.62
C TYR A 95 8.12 -28.48 19.38
N ARG A 96 8.72 -29.61 19.73
CA ARG A 96 10.14 -29.89 19.49
C ARG A 96 10.39 -30.09 18.00
N ARG A 97 11.42 -29.46 17.43
CA ARG A 97 11.71 -29.49 16.00
C ARG A 97 11.81 -30.91 15.44
N GLU A 98 12.32 -31.85 16.24
CA GLU A 98 12.46 -33.27 15.91
C GLU A 98 11.12 -33.91 15.55
N LEU A 99 10.01 -33.49 16.19
CA LEU A 99 8.67 -33.98 15.87
C LEU A 99 8.29 -33.63 14.42
N TRP A 100 8.59 -32.41 13.97
CA TRP A 100 8.31 -32.03 12.59
C TRP A 100 9.26 -32.70 11.59
N GLN A 101 10.53 -32.93 11.94
CA GLN A 101 11.47 -33.63 11.06
C GLN A 101 11.02 -35.05 10.74
N ARG A 102 10.46 -35.77 11.72
CA ARG A 102 9.91 -37.13 11.53
C ARG A 102 8.48 -37.14 10.98
N ASN A 103 7.74 -36.05 11.13
CA ASN A 103 6.35 -35.92 10.69
C ASN A 103 6.06 -34.54 10.09
N PRO A 104 6.56 -34.20 8.88
CA PRO A 104 6.28 -32.91 8.25
C PRO A 104 4.79 -32.68 8.01
N PHE A 105 4.37 -31.42 7.87
CA PHE A 105 2.98 -31.14 7.52
C PHE A 105 2.67 -31.71 6.12
N PRO A 106 1.49 -32.32 5.90
CA PRO A 106 1.08 -32.74 4.57
C PRO A 106 0.82 -31.52 3.65
N GLU A 107 1.04 -31.69 2.35
CA GLU A 107 0.88 -30.64 1.34
C GLU A 107 -0.60 -30.39 1.02
N LEU A 108 -1.28 -29.68 1.92
CA LEU A 108 -2.71 -29.41 1.87
C LEU A 108 -3.00 -27.97 2.29
N ASP A 109 -4.05 -27.41 1.71
CA ASP A 109 -4.46 -26.02 1.99
C ASP A 109 -5.38 -25.88 3.21
N VAL A 110 -6.06 -26.95 3.63
CA VAL A 110 -6.98 -26.94 4.77
C VAL A 110 -6.89 -28.25 5.56
N GLY A 111 -6.75 -28.13 6.88
CA GLY A 111 -6.75 -29.27 7.82
C GLY A 111 -5.41 -30.00 7.89
N GLU A 112 -4.36 -29.40 7.38
CA GLU A 112 -2.98 -29.87 7.50
C GLU A 112 -2.50 -29.90 8.95
N ASP A 113 -2.97 -28.97 9.79
CA ASP A 113 -2.71 -28.93 11.24
C ASP A 113 -3.34 -30.13 11.95
N ASN A 114 -4.60 -30.42 11.64
CA ASN A 114 -5.32 -31.57 12.16
C ASN A 114 -4.61 -32.87 11.75
N ARG A 115 -4.20 -32.98 10.49
CA ARG A 115 -3.46 -34.16 9.99
C ARG A 115 -2.07 -34.28 10.61
N PHE A 116 -1.40 -33.18 10.92
CA PHE A 116 -0.13 -33.18 11.65
C PHE A 116 -0.33 -33.71 13.09
N VAL A 117 -1.39 -33.29 13.78
CA VAL A 117 -1.74 -33.78 15.13
C VAL A 117 -2.25 -35.22 15.12
N TRP A 118 -2.96 -35.65 14.08
CA TRP A 118 -3.57 -36.99 13.99
C TRP A 118 -2.76 -37.99 13.17
N SER A 119 -1.58 -37.61 12.69
CA SER A 119 -0.71 -38.55 11.98
C SER A 119 -0.36 -39.75 12.86
N ARG A 120 0.04 -40.86 12.21
CA ARG A 120 0.42 -42.12 12.87
C ARG A 120 1.71 -42.03 13.70
N GLU A 121 2.40 -40.89 13.64
CA GLU A 121 3.62 -40.65 14.40
C GLU A 121 3.36 -40.65 15.91
N ALA A 122 4.19 -41.38 16.65
CA ALA A 122 4.13 -41.40 18.11
C ALA A 122 4.52 -40.03 18.68
N LYS A 123 3.60 -39.43 19.45
CA LYS A 123 3.79 -38.11 20.06
C LYS A 123 2.97 -37.93 21.32
N ARG A 124 3.56 -37.26 22.31
CA ARG A 124 2.94 -36.86 23.57
C ARG A 124 2.31 -35.49 23.40
N LEU A 125 0.99 -35.47 23.28
CA LEU A 125 0.19 -34.25 23.10
C LEU A 125 -0.26 -33.66 24.44
N LEU A 126 0.02 -32.37 24.64
CA LEU A 126 -0.39 -31.61 25.82
C LEU A 126 -1.36 -30.48 25.44
N ALA A 127 -2.62 -30.62 25.85
CA ALA A 127 -3.57 -29.51 25.85
C ALA A 127 -3.32 -28.62 27.07
N LEU A 128 -3.07 -27.33 26.85
CA LEU A 128 -2.78 -26.40 27.92
C LEU A 128 -4.08 -25.89 28.57
N PRO A 129 -4.15 -25.83 29.91
CA PRO A 129 -5.36 -25.41 30.61
C PRO A 129 -5.63 -23.91 30.51
N ASP A 130 -4.59 -23.09 30.49
CA ASP A 130 -4.71 -21.64 30.32
C ASP A 130 -4.72 -21.29 28.83
N ASN A 131 -5.85 -20.79 28.36
CA ASN A 131 -6.04 -20.37 26.96
C ASN A 131 -6.01 -18.85 26.77
N SER A 132 -5.69 -18.09 27.82
CA SER A 132 -5.69 -16.62 27.79
C SER A 132 -4.47 -16.02 27.07
N PHE A 133 -3.52 -16.85 26.65
CA PHE A 133 -2.39 -16.37 25.84
C PHE A 133 -2.70 -16.21 24.36
N TYR A 134 -3.88 -16.61 23.88
CA TYR A 134 -4.23 -16.64 22.45
C TYR A 134 -5.69 -16.25 22.22
N VAL A 135 -5.91 -15.27 21.34
CA VAL A 135 -7.25 -14.87 20.87
C VAL A 135 -7.24 -14.87 19.34
N ALA A 136 -8.05 -15.75 18.77
CA ALA A 136 -8.24 -15.86 17.33
C ALA A 136 -9.18 -14.76 16.82
N MET A 137 -8.78 -14.03 15.78
CA MET A 137 -9.57 -12.91 15.25
C MET A 137 -10.55 -13.41 14.19
N ILE A 138 -11.81 -13.05 14.35
CA ILE A 138 -12.85 -13.25 13.34
C ILE A 138 -12.92 -12.00 12.48
N HIS A 139 -12.67 -12.16 11.19
CA HIS A 139 -12.84 -11.12 10.18
C HIS A 139 -13.19 -11.75 8.83
N ASP A 140 -13.72 -10.93 7.92
CA ASP A 140 -14.25 -11.38 6.62
C ASP A 140 -13.16 -11.91 5.66
N GLY A 141 -11.89 -11.89 6.09
CA GLY A 141 -10.73 -12.41 5.36
C GLY A 141 -10.18 -13.75 5.86
N ASN A 142 -10.74 -14.36 6.92
CA ASN A 142 -10.24 -15.65 7.41
C ASN A 142 -10.42 -16.74 6.33
N THR A 143 -9.36 -17.51 6.03
CA THR A 143 -9.34 -18.62 5.06
C THR A 143 -10.45 -19.65 5.28
N SER A 144 -10.85 -19.85 6.53
CA SER A 144 -11.99 -20.69 6.91
C SER A 144 -13.05 -19.84 7.61
N PRO A 145 -14.20 -19.57 6.93
CA PRO A 145 -15.29 -18.81 7.53
C PRO A 145 -15.79 -19.45 8.82
N LYS A 146 -15.84 -18.67 9.90
CA LYS A 146 -16.23 -19.17 11.21
C LYS A 146 -17.76 -19.21 11.31
N ARG A 147 -18.32 -20.42 11.35
CA ARG A 147 -19.75 -20.65 11.58
C ARG A 147 -20.02 -20.70 13.09
N THR A 148 -20.15 -19.53 13.70
CA THR A 148 -20.26 -19.36 15.16
C THR A 148 -21.59 -19.83 15.78
N SER A 149 -22.54 -20.30 14.95
CA SER A 149 -23.79 -20.92 15.39
C SER A 149 -23.71 -22.44 15.63
N GLY A 150 -22.56 -23.07 15.36
CA GLY A 150 -22.39 -24.51 15.53
C GLY A 150 -22.25 -24.93 17.00
N SER A 151 -22.55 -26.19 17.32
CA SER A 151 -22.52 -26.74 18.70
C SER A 151 -21.16 -26.70 19.41
N ARG A 152 -20.08 -26.39 18.69
CA ARG A 152 -18.72 -26.24 19.23
C ARG A 152 -18.41 -24.80 19.68
N TRP A 153 -19.29 -23.86 19.38
CA TRP A 153 -19.13 -22.44 19.70
C TRP A 153 -20.00 -22.08 20.89
N GLN A 154 -19.39 -21.53 21.92
CA GLN A 154 -20.08 -21.03 23.11
C GLN A 154 -19.92 -19.52 23.13
N ALA A 155 -21.00 -18.77 23.27
CA ALA A 155 -20.90 -17.32 23.43
C ALA A 155 -20.01 -16.99 24.65
N HIS A 156 -19.12 -16.02 24.50
CA HIS A 156 -18.18 -15.61 25.54
C HIS A 156 -18.27 -14.10 25.75
N PRO A 157 -18.18 -13.60 27.01
CA PRO A 157 -18.14 -12.16 27.26
C PRO A 157 -16.96 -11.49 26.57
N VAL A 158 -17.17 -10.28 26.05
CA VAL A 158 -16.13 -9.51 25.36
C VAL A 158 -15.21 -8.79 26.34
N GLU A 159 -15.74 -8.24 27.44
CA GLU A 159 -14.98 -7.51 28.46
C GLU A 159 -13.70 -8.20 28.95
N PRO A 160 -13.69 -9.51 29.27
CA PRO A 160 -12.46 -10.20 29.64
C PRO A 160 -11.41 -10.18 28.52
N LEU A 161 -11.81 -10.41 27.27
CA LEU A 161 -10.91 -10.37 26.11
C LEU A 161 -10.43 -8.94 25.85
N ARG A 162 -11.29 -7.94 26.00
CA ARG A 162 -10.92 -6.52 25.91
C ARG A 162 -9.85 -6.17 26.94
N LYS A 163 -9.98 -6.63 28.19
CA LYS A 163 -8.96 -6.46 29.23
C LYS A 163 -7.65 -7.19 28.89
N MET A 164 -7.74 -8.40 28.34
CA MET A 164 -6.57 -9.18 27.91
C MET A 164 -5.80 -8.49 26.79
N LEU A 165 -6.51 -8.02 25.74
CA LEU A 165 -5.92 -7.27 24.63
C LEU A 165 -5.37 -5.91 25.10
N GLY A 166 -5.99 -5.30 26.10
CA GLY A 166 -5.56 -4.04 26.69
C GLY A 166 -5.37 -2.96 25.63
N LYS A 167 -4.14 -2.44 25.51
CA LYS A 167 -3.77 -1.42 24.52
C LYS A 167 -3.93 -1.89 23.06
N ASP A 168 -3.93 -3.19 22.81
CA ASP A 168 -4.06 -3.74 21.46
C ASP A 168 -5.53 -3.79 21.01
N TRP A 169 -6.52 -3.56 21.89
CA TRP A 169 -7.95 -3.57 21.55
C TRP A 169 -8.29 -2.67 20.35
N ALA A 170 -7.80 -1.43 20.37
CA ALA A 170 -8.07 -0.44 19.32
C ALA A 170 -7.61 -0.90 17.92
N ARG A 171 -6.54 -1.70 17.85
CA ARG A 171 -6.04 -2.28 16.58
C ARG A 171 -7.07 -3.22 15.96
N TYR A 172 -7.72 -4.05 16.77
CA TYR A 172 -8.63 -5.09 16.28
C TYR A 172 -10.08 -4.57 16.13
N ALA A 173 -10.50 -3.64 16.98
CA ALA A 173 -11.86 -3.07 16.94
C ALA A 173 -12.09 -2.10 15.76
N GLY A 174 -11.04 -1.42 15.26
CA GLY A 174 -11.19 -0.36 14.25
C GLY A 174 -11.95 0.87 14.77
N GLU A 175 -12.28 1.83 13.89
CA GLU A 175 -12.93 3.11 14.23
C GLU A 175 -14.33 2.95 14.90
N ILE A 176 -14.94 1.77 14.85
CA ILE A 176 -16.22 1.45 15.52
C ILE A 176 -16.04 1.33 17.05
N GLY A 177 -14.82 1.06 17.53
CA GLY A 177 -14.52 1.02 18.97
C GLY A 177 -14.79 2.36 19.66
N ASP A 178 -14.61 3.48 18.95
CA ASP A 178 -14.91 4.81 19.45
C ASP A 178 -16.41 5.10 19.49
N GLU A 179 -17.23 4.49 18.63
CA GLU A 179 -18.70 4.64 18.68
C GLU A 179 -19.33 3.89 19.86
N VAL A 180 -18.82 2.71 20.21
CA VAL A 180 -19.25 1.98 21.41
C VAL A 180 -18.79 2.70 22.67
N GLU A 181 -17.56 3.22 22.70
CA GLU A 181 -17.06 4.01 23.83
C GLU A 181 -17.75 5.38 23.94
N MET A 182 -18.08 6.01 22.80
CA MET A 182 -18.91 7.21 22.76
C MET A 182 -20.34 6.92 23.19
N ARG A 183 -20.94 5.78 22.81
CA ARG A 183 -22.28 5.38 23.23
C ARG A 183 -22.33 5.07 24.73
N GLU A 184 -21.34 4.38 25.28
CA GLU A 184 -21.23 4.15 26.73
C GLU A 184 -20.95 5.46 27.51
N ARG A 185 -20.15 6.38 26.95
CA ARG A 185 -19.95 7.72 27.52
C ARG A 185 -21.20 8.58 27.42
N LYS A 186 -21.97 8.47 26.33
CA LYS A 186 -23.22 9.20 26.09
C LYS A 186 -24.33 8.67 26.98
N GLU A 187 -24.44 7.35 27.16
CA GLU A 187 -25.38 6.72 28.10
C GLU A 187 -25.00 7.02 29.56
N LYS A 188 -23.71 7.04 29.93
CA LYS A 188 -23.27 7.49 31.27
C LYS A 188 -23.49 8.98 31.49
N LYS A 189 -23.28 9.80 30.45
CA LYS A 189 -23.48 11.26 30.48
C LYS A 189 -24.97 11.60 30.57
N GLU A 190 -25.83 10.96 29.78
CA GLU A 190 -27.29 11.09 29.86
C GLU A 190 -27.85 10.59 31.19
N ARG A 191 -27.26 9.53 31.79
CA ARG A 191 -27.63 9.05 33.13
C ARG A 191 -27.16 9.98 34.27
N TRP A 192 -26.09 10.74 34.05
CA TRP A 192 -25.60 11.77 34.97
C TRP A 192 -26.37 13.08 34.82
N GLU A 193 -26.69 13.49 33.59
CA GLU A 193 -27.45 14.69 33.25
C GLU A 193 -28.94 14.56 33.63
N ASN A 194 -29.57 13.39 33.41
CA ASN A 194 -30.94 13.13 33.88
C ASN A 194 -31.07 13.02 35.41
N ARG A 195 -29.95 12.96 36.15
CA ARG A 195 -29.94 13.09 37.62
C ARG A 195 -29.79 14.53 38.11
N GLN A 196 -29.44 15.47 37.24
CA GLN A 196 -29.24 16.89 37.62
C GLN A 196 -30.37 17.82 37.15
N VAL A 197 -31.28 17.38 36.29
CA VAL A 197 -32.43 18.20 35.81
C VAL A 197 -33.67 18.06 36.73
N SER A 198 -33.43 18.04 38.04
CA SER A 198 -34.44 18.38 39.03
C SER A 198 -33.75 19.23 40.09
N VAL A 199 -33.65 20.54 39.83
CA VAL A 199 -33.69 21.65 40.80
C VAL A 199 -33.28 22.96 40.07
N THR A 200 -34.24 23.89 40.07
CA THR A 200 -34.16 25.37 39.94
C THR A 200 -33.80 26.04 38.60
N SER A 201 -34.88 26.45 37.93
CA SER A 201 -35.23 27.84 37.53
C SER A 201 -34.22 28.98 37.74
N GLU A 202 -34.11 29.84 36.72
CA GLU A 202 -34.32 31.32 36.72
C GLU A 202 -32.97 32.05 36.56
N THR A 203 -32.70 33.06 35.72
CA THR A 203 -33.45 34.10 34.98
C THR A 203 -32.52 34.68 33.87
N GLY A 204 -33.06 35.48 32.93
CA GLY A 204 -32.36 36.70 32.49
C GLY A 204 -31.70 36.78 31.09
N THR A 205 -32.53 37.04 30.08
CA THR A 205 -32.42 38.12 29.06
C THR A 205 -31.06 38.62 28.51
N GLY A 206 -30.95 38.69 27.17
CA GLY A 206 -30.02 39.61 26.48
C GLY A 206 -29.94 39.41 24.96
N ARG A 207 -30.59 40.29 24.18
CA ARG A 207 -30.72 40.32 22.70
C ARG A 207 -29.56 41.03 21.99
N ALA A 208 -29.37 40.67 20.71
CA ALA A 208 -28.98 41.46 19.50
C ALA A 208 -27.81 40.81 18.73
N GLY A 209 -27.77 40.62 17.41
CA GLY A 209 -28.68 41.00 16.33
C GLY A 209 -27.90 41.37 15.05
N HIS A 210 -27.79 40.42 14.09
CA HIS A 210 -27.58 40.59 12.62
C HIS A 210 -26.24 41.26 12.16
N ALA A 211 -25.64 40.99 11.00
CA ALA A 211 -26.19 40.64 9.69
C ALA A 211 -25.21 39.85 8.81
N THR A 212 -25.81 39.05 7.94
CA THR A 212 -25.29 38.29 6.80
C THR A 212 -24.67 39.18 5.72
N ARG A 213 -23.59 38.70 5.08
CA ARG A 213 -23.30 39.05 3.68
C ARG A 213 -22.76 37.81 2.96
N SER A 214 -23.65 37.24 2.16
CA SER A 214 -23.37 36.21 1.15
C SER A 214 -22.60 36.85 0.01
N LEU A 215 -21.45 36.26 -0.34
CA LEU A 215 -20.78 36.45 -1.63
C LEU A 215 -20.46 35.05 -2.15
N THR A 216 -21.32 34.60 -3.05
CA THR A 216 -21.11 33.46 -3.93
C THR A 216 -20.00 33.83 -4.91
N THR A 217 -18.82 33.22 -4.76
CA THR A 217 -17.84 33.09 -5.84
C THR A 217 -17.54 31.62 -6.04
N ASP A 218 -17.99 31.13 -7.19
CA ASP A 218 -17.69 29.83 -7.76
C ASP A 218 -16.17 29.66 -7.85
N HIS A 219 -15.59 28.96 -6.88
CA HIS A 219 -14.18 28.56 -6.91
C HIS A 219 -14.10 27.14 -7.47
N ARG A 220 -14.11 27.02 -8.79
CA ARG A 220 -13.45 25.86 -9.42
C ARG A 220 -11.99 25.92 -9.03
N SER A 221 -11.55 24.99 -8.17
CA SER A 221 -10.13 24.75 -7.92
C SER A 221 -9.43 24.52 -9.27
N PRO A 222 -8.32 25.23 -9.57
CA PRO A 222 -7.55 24.91 -10.75
C PRO A 222 -7.04 23.47 -10.62
N ALA A 223 -7.33 22.64 -11.63
CA ALA A 223 -6.88 21.26 -11.68
C ALA A 223 -5.35 21.21 -11.58
N ILE A 224 -4.83 20.22 -10.85
CA ILE A 224 -3.39 20.00 -10.73
C ILE A 224 -2.85 19.68 -12.11
N ASP A 225 -1.85 20.42 -12.58
CA ASP A 225 -1.15 20.10 -13.84
C ASP A 225 -0.30 18.83 -13.65
N PRO A 226 -0.71 17.66 -14.19
CA PRO A 226 0.04 16.42 -14.05
C PRO A 226 1.28 16.39 -14.95
N SER A 227 1.49 17.39 -15.82
CA SER A 227 2.65 17.49 -16.70
C SER A 227 3.94 17.95 -15.98
N GLN A 228 3.86 18.36 -14.72
CA GLN A 228 5.02 18.86 -14.00
C GLN A 228 6.04 17.74 -13.71
N ALA A 229 7.18 17.79 -14.40
CA ALA A 229 8.27 16.83 -14.19
C ALA A 229 8.97 17.06 -12.84
N VAL A 230 9.21 15.97 -12.12
CA VAL A 230 9.86 16.00 -10.80
C VAL A 230 11.06 15.06 -10.79
N THR A 231 12.25 15.58 -10.51
CA THR A 231 13.38 14.71 -10.14
C THR A 231 13.35 14.45 -8.63
N VAL A 232 13.43 13.19 -8.23
CA VAL A 232 13.54 12.79 -6.82
C VAL A 232 14.99 12.46 -6.50
N SER A 233 15.59 13.25 -5.60
CA SER A 233 16.92 13.01 -5.06
C SER A 233 16.85 11.97 -3.95
N LEU A 234 17.52 10.82 -4.13
CA LEU A 234 17.65 9.77 -3.12
C LEU A 234 19.14 9.41 -2.88
N PRO A 235 19.84 10.15 -1.99
CA PRO A 235 21.19 9.79 -1.56
C PRO A 235 21.20 8.54 -0.69
N TYR A 236 22.02 7.56 -1.04
CA TYR A 236 22.18 6.30 -0.32
C TYR A 236 23.60 6.15 0.25
N TYR A 237 23.69 5.79 1.55
CA TYR A 237 24.94 5.35 2.19
C TYR A 237 24.64 4.53 3.45
N ASP A 238 25.13 3.29 3.50
CA ASP A 238 25.10 2.40 4.67
C ASP A 238 23.70 2.31 5.36
N CYS A 239 22.68 2.11 4.54
CA CYS A 239 21.30 1.95 5.01
C CYS A 239 20.50 0.90 4.21
N ARG A 240 21.20 -0.11 3.67
CA ARG A 240 20.66 -1.19 2.79
C ARG A 240 19.26 -1.68 3.16
N ARG A 241 19.03 -1.95 4.44
CA ARG A 241 17.76 -2.49 4.99
C ARG A 241 16.53 -1.66 4.63
N TYR A 242 16.69 -0.36 4.40
CA TYR A 242 15.58 0.57 4.22
C TYR A 242 15.37 0.99 2.75
N LEU A 243 16.38 0.80 1.90
CA LEU A 243 16.40 1.36 0.55
C LEU A 243 15.22 0.91 -0.31
N LEU A 244 14.88 -0.38 -0.28
CA LEU A 244 13.79 -0.93 -1.11
C LEU A 244 12.46 -0.23 -0.79
N ARG A 245 12.14 -0.06 0.50
CA ARG A 245 10.93 0.66 0.95
C ARG A 245 10.94 2.12 0.49
N ALA A 246 12.09 2.80 0.55
CA ALA A 246 12.22 4.19 0.10
C ALA A 246 11.93 4.30 -1.41
N VAL A 247 12.57 3.44 -2.21
CA VAL A 247 12.37 3.37 -3.67
C VAL A 247 10.93 3.04 -4.02
N ASP A 248 10.35 1.98 -3.44
CA ASP A 248 8.97 1.57 -3.67
C ASP A 248 7.98 2.69 -3.34
N SER A 249 8.22 3.44 -2.26
CA SER A 249 7.33 4.54 -1.86
C SER A 249 7.32 5.70 -2.85
N ILE A 250 8.40 5.88 -3.61
CA ILE A 250 8.50 6.92 -4.65
C ILE A 250 7.94 6.41 -5.99
N LEU A 251 8.27 5.19 -6.40
CA LEU A 251 7.77 4.64 -7.67
C LEU A 251 6.24 4.42 -7.64
N ASN A 252 5.65 4.23 -6.46
CA ASN A 252 4.19 4.10 -6.25
C ASN A 252 3.50 5.44 -5.92
N GLN A 253 4.10 6.59 -6.21
CA GLN A 253 3.43 7.88 -6.06
C GLN A 253 2.27 8.03 -7.06
N THR A 254 1.20 8.72 -6.65
CA THR A 254 0.07 9.04 -7.53
C THR A 254 0.44 10.01 -8.64
N HIS A 255 1.48 10.85 -8.42
CA HIS A 255 2.10 11.66 -9.46
C HIS A 255 3.16 10.83 -10.18
N THR A 256 2.96 10.55 -11.47
CA THR A 256 3.80 9.57 -12.21
C THR A 256 4.90 10.22 -13.02
N ASN A 257 4.80 11.51 -13.37
CA ASN A 257 5.82 12.26 -14.10
C ASN A 257 7.01 12.62 -13.20
N LEU A 258 7.78 11.61 -12.84
CA LEU A 258 8.96 11.74 -11.99
C LEU A 258 10.14 10.92 -12.50
N THR A 259 11.35 11.36 -12.17
CA THR A 259 12.60 10.60 -12.33
C THR A 259 13.18 10.34 -10.94
N LEU A 260 13.24 9.08 -10.50
CA LEU A 260 13.86 8.73 -9.23
C LEU A 260 15.36 8.48 -9.43
N VAL A 261 16.19 9.31 -8.82
CA VAL A 261 17.65 9.19 -8.91
C VAL A 261 18.20 8.67 -7.58
N VAL A 262 18.61 7.39 -7.58
CA VAL A 262 19.29 6.75 -6.45
C VAL A 262 20.79 6.86 -6.65
N VAL A 263 21.46 7.60 -5.76
CA VAL A 263 22.92 7.77 -5.82
C VAL A 263 23.57 7.03 -4.66
N ASN A 264 24.42 6.05 -4.99
CA ASN A 264 25.35 5.47 -4.03
C ASN A 264 26.49 6.46 -3.74
N ASP A 265 26.47 7.04 -2.55
CA ASP A 265 27.45 7.99 -2.04
C ASP A 265 28.70 7.25 -1.54
N GLY A 266 29.29 6.38 -2.37
CA GLY A 266 30.54 5.68 -2.08
C GLY A 266 30.46 4.57 -1.03
N ASP A 267 29.30 3.95 -0.83
CA ASP A 267 29.22 2.68 -0.10
C ASP A 267 29.94 1.59 -0.90
N ARG A 268 30.92 0.93 -0.28
CA ARG A 268 31.71 -0.15 -0.91
C ARG A 268 30.84 -1.33 -1.31
N ARG A 269 29.76 -1.57 -0.56
CA ARG A 269 28.76 -2.57 -0.91
C ARG A 269 27.58 -1.81 -1.50
N ALA A 270 27.72 -1.42 -2.77
CA ALA A 270 26.67 -0.75 -3.52
C ALA A 270 25.34 -1.53 -3.45
N PRO A 271 24.18 -0.86 -3.40
CA PRO A 271 22.91 -1.52 -3.12
C PRO A 271 22.20 -2.06 -4.37
N TRP A 272 22.92 -2.24 -5.46
CA TRP A 272 22.33 -2.53 -6.77
C TRP A 272 21.66 -3.89 -6.87
N ASP A 273 22.14 -4.90 -6.14
CA ASP A 273 21.46 -6.19 -5.98
C ASP A 273 20.06 -6.06 -5.39
N LEU A 274 19.83 -5.09 -4.48
CA LEU A 274 18.50 -4.87 -3.90
C LEU A 274 17.52 -4.26 -4.91
N LEU A 275 18.02 -3.55 -5.92
CA LEU A 275 17.20 -2.85 -6.91
C LEU A 275 17.23 -3.54 -8.27
N ALA A 276 17.97 -4.64 -8.43
CA ALA A 276 18.21 -5.29 -9.72
C ALA A 276 16.93 -5.82 -10.38
N HIS A 277 15.93 -6.20 -9.57
CA HIS A 277 14.65 -6.72 -10.03
C HIS A 277 13.65 -5.63 -10.45
N ILE A 278 13.98 -4.35 -10.25
CA ILE A 278 13.10 -3.23 -10.56
C ILE A 278 13.40 -2.76 -11.98
N ASP A 279 12.55 -3.18 -12.92
CA ASP A 279 12.57 -2.74 -14.31
C ASP A 279 11.57 -1.59 -14.51
N ASP A 280 11.85 -0.45 -13.88
CA ASP A 280 11.07 0.78 -14.02
C ASP A 280 11.93 1.85 -14.71
N PRO A 281 11.51 2.36 -15.88
CA PRO A 281 12.30 3.32 -16.64
C PRO A 281 12.43 4.68 -15.94
N ARG A 282 11.70 4.94 -14.84
CA ARG A 282 11.86 6.13 -14.00
C ARG A 282 13.03 6.02 -13.01
N LEU A 283 13.58 4.82 -12.77
CA LEU A 283 14.63 4.57 -11.79
C LEU A 283 16.03 4.70 -12.41
N VAL A 284 16.75 5.77 -12.04
CA VAL A 284 18.15 6.01 -12.39
C VAL A 284 19.05 5.63 -11.22
N ARG A 285 20.08 4.82 -11.48
CA ARG A 285 21.07 4.35 -10.50
C ARG A 285 22.42 4.98 -10.83
N TYR A 286 23.13 5.49 -9.83
CA TYR A 286 24.40 6.20 -10.05
C TYR A 286 25.40 6.04 -8.88
N ASP A 287 26.70 5.99 -9.18
CA ASP A 287 27.78 5.84 -8.20
C ASP A 287 28.71 7.07 -8.17
N LEU A 288 28.97 7.60 -6.96
CA LEU A 288 30.02 8.64 -6.76
C LEU A 288 31.42 8.05 -6.54
N GLY A 289 31.53 6.76 -6.21
CA GLY A 289 32.80 6.08 -5.93
C GLY A 289 33.45 6.42 -4.58
N VAL A 290 33.21 7.62 -4.02
CA VAL A 290 33.69 8.05 -2.71
C VAL A 290 32.60 8.78 -1.95
N ASN A 291 32.55 8.60 -0.63
CA ASN A 291 31.55 9.22 0.22
C ASN A 291 31.78 10.73 0.41
N ARG A 292 30.95 11.54 -0.25
CA ARG A 292 30.97 13.02 -0.21
C ARG A 292 29.90 13.61 0.69
N GLY A 293 28.90 12.82 1.09
CA GLY A 293 27.81 13.22 1.96
C GLY A 293 26.59 13.68 1.19
N ARG A 294 25.41 13.54 1.80
CA ARG A 294 24.11 13.74 1.15
C ARG A 294 23.94 15.07 0.42
N TYR A 295 24.51 16.16 0.94
CA TYR A 295 24.36 17.49 0.37
C TYR A 295 25.15 17.63 -0.93
N PHE A 296 26.32 17.00 -1.00
CA PHE A 296 27.09 16.91 -2.24
C PHE A 296 26.33 16.11 -3.30
N VAL A 297 25.71 14.99 -2.89
CA VAL A 297 24.85 14.19 -3.77
C VAL A 297 23.67 15.02 -4.29
N ASP A 298 22.97 15.73 -3.41
CA ASP A 298 21.86 16.61 -3.82
C ASP A 298 22.32 17.70 -4.81
N ALA A 299 23.53 18.25 -4.63
CA ALA A 299 24.09 19.24 -5.55
C ALA A 299 24.45 18.64 -6.91
N VAL A 300 24.98 17.41 -6.96
CA VAL A 300 25.19 16.66 -8.21
C VAL A 300 23.87 16.46 -8.94
N ILE A 301 22.81 16.05 -8.23
CA ILE A 301 21.49 15.81 -8.83
C ILE A 301 20.85 17.13 -9.29
N LEU A 302 20.92 18.20 -8.50
CA LEU A 302 20.41 19.54 -8.87
C LEU A 302 21.11 20.11 -10.12
N ALA A 303 22.42 19.86 -10.25
CA ALA A 303 23.20 20.26 -11.42
C ALA A 303 22.88 19.39 -12.65
N ALA A 304 22.55 18.11 -12.45
CA ALA A 304 22.22 17.18 -13.51
C ALA A 304 20.80 17.37 -14.06
N THR A 305 19.81 17.59 -13.19
CA THR A 305 18.38 17.54 -13.54
C THR A 305 17.93 18.70 -14.43
N PRO A 306 17.18 18.41 -15.51
CA PRO A 306 16.48 19.43 -16.31
C PRO A 306 15.11 19.80 -15.70
N ASP A 307 14.60 19.03 -14.73
CA ASP A 307 13.23 19.15 -14.26
C ASP A 307 13.02 20.44 -13.43
N PRO A 308 11.82 21.04 -13.48
CA PRO A 308 11.52 22.26 -12.73
C PRO A 308 11.49 22.04 -11.21
N TYR A 309 11.26 20.80 -10.76
CA TYR A 309 11.15 20.47 -9.35
C TYR A 309 12.11 19.38 -8.90
N LEU A 310 12.71 19.60 -7.73
CA LEU A 310 13.51 18.62 -7.01
C LEU A 310 12.79 18.22 -5.72
N LEU A 311 12.43 16.94 -5.61
CA LEU A 311 11.93 16.36 -4.37
C LEU A 311 13.08 15.72 -3.59
N ILE A 312 13.15 15.98 -2.28
CA ILE A 312 14.13 15.35 -1.41
C ILE A 312 13.54 14.10 -0.72
N GLN A 313 14.22 12.96 -0.85
CA GLN A 313 13.89 11.69 -0.22
C GLN A 313 15.14 11.07 0.40
N ASP A 314 15.10 10.72 1.70
CA ASP A 314 16.20 9.98 2.33
C ASP A 314 16.02 8.47 2.13
N ALA A 315 17.12 7.75 1.93
CA ALA A 315 17.13 6.31 1.64
C ALA A 315 16.67 5.42 2.81
N ASP A 316 16.61 5.96 4.03
CA ASP A 316 16.11 5.29 5.23
C ASP A 316 14.64 5.58 5.57
N ASP A 317 14.03 6.51 4.84
CA ASP A 317 12.68 7.02 5.04
C ASP A 317 11.70 6.50 3.97
N TRP A 318 10.42 6.88 4.05
CA TRP A 318 9.42 6.57 3.01
C TRP A 318 8.34 7.64 2.90
N SER A 319 7.68 7.71 1.74
CA SER A 319 6.64 8.69 1.45
C SER A 319 5.23 8.09 1.43
N GLU A 320 4.23 8.87 1.81
CA GLU A 320 2.83 8.54 1.57
C GLU A 320 2.52 8.60 0.05
N PRO A 321 1.62 7.77 -0.50
CA PRO A 321 1.41 7.66 -1.95
C PRO A 321 1.04 8.97 -2.66
N ALA A 322 0.35 9.88 -1.97
CA ALA A 322 -0.09 11.16 -2.53
C ALA A 322 0.86 12.34 -2.26
N ARG A 323 2.08 12.09 -1.74
CA ARG A 323 2.99 13.16 -1.27
C ARG A 323 3.31 14.15 -2.38
N ILE A 324 3.78 13.69 -3.53
CA ILE A 324 4.19 14.59 -4.62
C ILE A 324 3.01 15.41 -5.14
N ALA A 325 1.87 14.74 -5.40
CA ALA A 325 0.66 15.39 -5.90
C ALA A 325 0.16 16.49 -4.94
N LEU A 326 0.10 16.23 -3.63
CA LEU A 326 -0.35 17.20 -2.64
C LEU A 326 0.64 18.35 -2.42
N LEU A 327 1.94 18.12 -2.59
CA LEU A 327 2.95 19.18 -2.55
C LEU A 327 2.86 20.09 -3.79
N LEU A 328 2.63 19.52 -4.98
CA LEU A 328 2.41 20.27 -6.23
C LEU A 328 1.07 21.02 -6.22
N GLU A 329 0.00 20.42 -5.69
CA GLU A 329 -1.29 21.09 -5.51
C GLU A 329 -1.11 22.33 -4.60
N ARG A 330 -0.43 22.16 -3.48
CA ARG A 330 -0.14 23.29 -2.58
C ARG A 330 0.71 24.35 -3.27
N TRP A 331 1.59 23.95 -4.18
CA TRP A 331 2.38 24.86 -5.00
C TRP A 331 1.48 25.72 -5.90
N GLN A 332 0.59 25.09 -6.66
CA GLN A 332 -0.28 25.74 -7.64
C GLN A 332 -1.37 26.60 -7.00
N LEU A 333 -1.87 26.21 -5.83
CA LEU A 333 -2.87 26.99 -5.07
C LEU A 333 -2.28 28.21 -4.37
N SER A 334 -0.94 28.35 -4.34
CA SER A 334 -0.31 29.52 -3.73
C SER A 334 -0.56 30.76 -4.58
N LYS A 335 -1.05 31.83 -3.94
CA LYS A 335 -1.18 33.16 -4.58
C LYS A 335 0.16 33.91 -4.62
N SER A 336 1.24 33.31 -4.13
CA SER A 336 2.57 33.91 -4.11
C SER A 336 3.28 33.68 -5.44
N CYS A 337 3.68 34.76 -6.11
CA CYS A 337 4.52 34.72 -7.31
C CYS A 337 5.99 34.34 -7.02
N HIS A 338 6.35 34.11 -5.76
CA HIS A 338 7.71 33.81 -5.30
C HIS A 338 7.78 32.52 -4.48
N LEU A 339 6.99 31.51 -4.81
CA LEU A 339 7.08 30.23 -4.10
C LEU A 339 8.38 29.50 -4.44
N CYS A 340 9.10 29.06 -3.42
CA CYS A 340 10.38 28.37 -3.53
C CYS A 340 10.29 26.88 -3.19
N GLY A 341 9.30 26.48 -2.38
CA GLY A 341 9.15 25.11 -1.90
C GLY A 341 7.78 24.81 -1.31
N ALA A 342 7.46 23.52 -1.22
CA ALA A 342 6.38 22.98 -0.40
C ALA A 342 6.92 21.85 0.48
N ILE A 343 6.62 21.91 1.78
CA ILE A 343 7.05 20.92 2.78
C ILE A 343 5.82 20.41 3.52
N SER A 344 5.71 19.10 3.69
CA SER A 344 4.66 18.51 4.52
C SER A 344 5.10 18.36 5.96
N SER A 345 4.17 18.21 6.90
CA SER A 345 4.47 17.58 8.19
C SER A 345 5.07 16.17 7.99
N SER A 346 5.71 15.64 9.04
CA SER A 346 6.32 14.30 8.98
C SER A 346 5.84 13.40 10.11
N ARG A 347 5.94 12.07 9.96
CA ARG A 347 5.83 11.10 11.05
C ARG A 347 7.20 10.56 11.40
N LEU A 348 7.58 10.68 12.67
CA LEU A 348 8.82 10.16 13.21
C LEU A 348 8.63 8.75 13.76
N TRP A 349 9.32 7.78 13.18
CA TRP A 349 9.28 6.37 13.56
C TRP A 349 10.56 5.98 14.27
N ARG A 350 10.47 5.56 15.53
CA ARG A 350 11.61 4.95 16.23
C ARG A 350 11.67 3.47 15.90
N GLU A 351 12.87 2.91 15.79
CA GLU A 351 13.03 1.48 15.62
C GLU A 351 12.32 0.71 16.75
N GLY A 352 11.51 -0.28 16.38
CA GLY A 352 10.65 -1.03 17.31
C GLY A 352 9.34 -0.33 17.72
N SER A 353 9.11 0.92 17.32
CA SER A 353 7.87 1.64 17.62
C SER A 353 6.71 1.14 16.75
N ARG A 354 5.55 0.89 17.37
CA ARG A 354 4.30 0.53 16.68
C ARG A 354 3.53 1.75 16.13
N ALA A 355 3.95 2.97 16.48
CA ALA A 355 3.34 4.21 16.01
C ALA A 355 4.40 5.29 15.74
N GLY A 356 4.17 6.10 14.70
CA GLY A 356 4.96 7.28 14.38
C GLY A 356 4.43 8.52 15.09
N ARG A 357 5.33 9.34 15.65
CA ARG A 357 4.97 10.65 16.24
C ARG A 357 4.90 11.71 15.16
N VAL A 358 3.76 12.38 15.02
CA VAL A 358 3.64 13.50 14.08
C VAL A 358 4.54 14.66 14.51
N LEU A 359 5.33 15.18 13.57
CA LEU A 359 6.13 16.38 13.68
C LEU A 359 5.49 17.46 12.82
N THR A 360 5.15 18.58 13.44
CA THR A 360 4.68 19.78 12.77
C THR A 360 5.77 20.85 12.80
N TYR A 361 5.71 21.78 11.85
CA TYR A 361 6.77 22.77 11.63
C TYR A 361 6.25 24.20 11.75
N PRO A 362 5.85 24.65 12.95
CA PRO A 362 5.38 26.03 13.16
C PRO A 362 6.46 27.07 12.81
N GLY A 363 7.74 26.67 12.78
CA GLY A 363 8.86 27.50 12.34
C GLY A 363 8.79 27.98 10.89
N LEU A 364 8.09 27.27 10.01
CA LEU A 364 7.91 27.72 8.61
C LEU A 364 7.06 28.99 8.51
N ARG A 365 6.10 29.18 9.43
CA ARG A 365 5.20 30.35 9.44
C ARG A 365 5.73 31.54 10.23
N ARG A 366 6.81 31.35 11.00
CA ARG A 366 7.40 32.42 11.83
C ARG A 366 8.26 33.33 10.95
N PRO A 367 8.20 34.67 11.12
CA PRO A 367 9.08 35.58 10.39
C PRO A 367 10.57 35.26 10.54
N LEU A 368 11.38 35.72 9.58
CA LEU A 368 12.84 35.71 9.71
C LEU A 368 13.28 36.63 10.86
N SER A 369 14.24 36.18 11.66
CA SER A 369 14.74 36.92 12.83
C SER A 369 16.24 36.72 13.00
N ASP A 370 16.88 37.42 13.93
CA ASP A 370 18.31 37.26 14.23
C ASP A 370 18.68 35.86 14.72
N ARG A 371 17.68 35.05 15.11
CA ARG A 371 17.91 33.69 15.59
C ARG A 371 18.00 32.73 14.40
N PHE A 372 19.14 32.05 14.30
CA PHE A 372 19.29 30.91 13.41
C PHE A 372 18.51 29.72 13.98
N GLU A 373 17.41 29.35 13.31
CA GLU A 373 16.46 28.36 13.80
C GLU A 373 16.23 27.21 12.82
N PHE A 374 15.96 26.03 13.38
CA PHE A 374 15.37 24.93 12.64
C PHE A 374 13.89 25.24 12.36
N ARG A 375 13.54 25.37 11.08
CA ARG A 375 12.18 25.71 10.64
C ARG A 375 11.37 24.48 10.26
N SER A 376 11.98 23.56 9.54
CA SER A 376 11.44 22.25 9.18
C SER A 376 12.57 21.29 8.84
N ASP A 377 12.24 20.00 8.74
CA ASP A 377 13.06 19.09 7.96
C ASP A 377 13.00 19.53 6.48
N HIS A 378 14.05 19.24 5.69
CA HIS A 378 14.12 19.67 4.28
C HIS A 378 13.58 18.62 3.30
N HIS A 379 12.83 17.62 3.78
CA HIS A 379 12.17 16.60 2.96
C HIS A 379 10.94 17.20 2.24
N GLY A 380 11.19 18.19 1.37
CA GLY A 380 10.18 18.91 0.60
C GLY A 380 10.34 18.75 -0.90
N LEU A 381 9.42 19.38 -1.62
CA LEU A 381 9.49 19.63 -3.06
C LEU A 381 9.94 21.09 -3.24
N PHE A 382 10.98 21.32 -4.03
CA PHE A 382 11.54 22.66 -4.24
C PHE A 382 11.67 22.98 -5.71
N SER A 383 11.55 24.26 -6.07
CA SER A 383 11.94 24.73 -7.40
C SER A 383 13.45 24.56 -7.58
N THR A 384 13.86 23.95 -8.69
CA THR A 384 15.29 23.83 -9.03
C THR A 384 15.92 25.20 -9.27
N GLU A 385 15.16 26.15 -9.80
CA GLU A 385 15.60 27.53 -9.96
C GLU A 385 15.83 28.21 -8.60
N ALA A 386 14.86 28.14 -7.68
CA ALA A 386 14.98 28.76 -6.36
C ALA A 386 16.17 28.19 -5.57
N LEU A 387 16.39 26.86 -5.66
CA LEU A 387 17.59 26.23 -5.09
C LEU A 387 18.86 26.81 -5.71
N ARG A 388 18.95 26.91 -7.04
CA ARG A 388 20.12 27.49 -7.73
C ARG A 388 20.35 28.95 -7.36
N GLN A 389 19.29 29.73 -7.14
CA GLN A 389 19.35 31.14 -6.73
C GLN A 389 20.03 31.32 -5.37
N VAL A 390 19.80 30.44 -4.40
CA VAL A 390 20.43 30.50 -3.07
C VAL A 390 21.78 29.77 -2.99
N GLY A 391 22.29 29.27 -4.12
CA GLY A 391 23.56 28.55 -4.21
C GLY A 391 23.46 27.03 -4.02
N GLY A 392 22.26 26.46 -4.06
CA GLY A 392 22.04 25.01 -4.10
C GLY A 392 22.16 24.30 -2.75
N ASN A 393 22.12 22.97 -2.80
CA ASN A 393 22.05 22.09 -1.64
C ASN A 393 23.39 21.85 -0.92
N TYR A 394 24.52 22.35 -1.46
CA TYR A 394 25.86 22.14 -0.92
C TYR A 394 26.66 23.43 -0.80
N GLY A 395 27.00 23.81 0.43
CA GLY A 395 27.89 24.92 0.74
C GLY A 395 29.20 24.50 1.42
N GLY A 396 29.72 23.31 1.11
CA GLY A 396 30.94 22.76 1.75
C GLY A 396 30.67 22.06 3.09
N PHE A 397 29.42 21.76 3.41
CA PHE A 397 29.03 21.12 4.66
C PHE A 397 28.47 19.72 4.42
N ARG A 398 28.86 18.78 5.30
CA ARG A 398 28.37 17.39 5.26
C ARG A 398 27.16 17.14 6.15
N ILE A 399 26.88 18.04 7.10
CA ILE A 399 25.81 17.92 8.08
C ILE A 399 25.15 19.28 8.35
N GLY A 400 23.84 19.30 8.63
CA GLY A 400 23.12 20.49 9.13
C GLY A 400 22.84 21.61 8.11
N TYR A 401 23.28 21.48 6.87
CA TYR A 401 23.07 22.50 5.83
C TYR A 401 21.60 22.69 5.45
N ASP A 402 20.78 21.64 5.55
CA ASP A 402 19.31 21.66 5.48
C ASP A 402 18.69 22.81 6.30
N THR A 403 19.18 23.02 7.52
CA THR A 403 18.68 24.07 8.41
C THR A 403 18.96 25.47 7.84
N LEU A 404 20.13 25.69 7.25
CA LEU A 404 20.47 26.96 6.59
C LEU A 404 19.63 27.14 5.32
N LEU A 405 19.52 26.10 4.48
CA LEU A 405 18.83 26.16 3.20
C LEU A 405 17.38 26.64 3.33
N VAL A 406 16.60 26.08 4.27
CA VAL A 406 15.19 26.49 4.46
C VAL A 406 15.08 27.95 4.92
N ASN A 407 16.04 28.44 5.72
CA ASN A 407 16.08 29.85 6.12
C ASN A 407 16.40 30.77 4.93
N LEU A 408 17.33 30.37 4.06
CA LEU A 408 17.72 31.14 2.87
C LEU A 408 16.60 31.19 1.84
N LEU A 409 15.89 30.08 1.62
CA LEU A 409 14.70 30.06 0.76
C LEU A 409 13.64 31.04 1.25
N GLY A 410 13.44 31.13 2.57
CA GLY A 410 12.55 32.12 3.19
C GLY A 410 12.98 33.59 3.01
N MET A 411 14.23 33.87 2.60
CA MET A 411 14.71 35.22 2.29
C MET A 411 14.42 35.63 0.85
N VAL A 412 14.33 34.67 -0.06
CA VAL A 412 14.12 34.91 -1.50
C VAL A 412 12.69 34.61 -1.95
N GLY A 413 11.91 33.92 -1.12
CA GLY A 413 10.51 33.61 -1.41
C GLY A 413 9.82 32.84 -0.28
N GLU A 414 8.70 32.20 -0.62
CA GLU A 414 7.87 31.46 0.35
C GLU A 414 8.16 29.95 0.30
N VAL A 415 8.10 29.30 1.45
CA VAL A 415 8.04 27.83 1.54
C VAL A 415 6.70 27.43 2.15
N ALA A 416 5.82 26.88 1.34
CA ALA A 416 4.49 26.48 1.77
C ALA A 416 4.54 25.26 2.70
N HIS A 417 3.59 25.19 3.64
CA HIS A 417 3.44 24.05 4.56
C HIS A 417 2.15 23.29 4.27
N VAL A 418 2.26 21.97 4.10
CA VAL A 418 1.14 21.02 4.06
C VAL A 418 1.03 20.35 5.43
N GLU A 419 -0.07 20.57 6.15
CA GLU A 419 -0.20 20.12 7.54
C GLU A 419 -0.28 18.59 7.68
N ARG A 420 -0.76 17.90 6.63
CA ARG A 420 -0.85 16.44 6.58
C ARG A 420 0.56 15.81 6.65
N PRO A 421 0.79 14.79 7.49
CA PRO A 421 2.08 14.13 7.55
C PRO A 421 2.27 13.19 6.36
N LEU A 422 2.95 13.64 5.32
CA LEU A 422 3.14 12.90 4.05
C LEU A 422 4.51 12.24 3.93
N TYR A 423 5.40 12.49 4.89
CA TYR A 423 6.74 11.93 4.93
C TYR A 423 6.96 11.14 6.22
N ASN A 424 7.56 9.96 6.13
CA ASN A 424 7.80 9.09 7.27
C ASN A 424 9.31 8.95 7.51
N ARG A 425 9.76 9.57 8.60
CA ARG A 425 11.17 9.65 9.00
C ARG A 425 11.54 8.52 9.97
N GLN A 426 12.49 7.68 9.60
CA GLN A 426 13.01 6.59 10.41
C GLN A 426 14.16 7.08 11.32
N VAL A 427 13.99 6.92 12.63
CA VAL A 427 15.08 7.03 13.60
C VAL A 427 15.76 5.68 13.70
N ARG A 428 17.05 5.65 13.36
CA ARG A 428 17.92 4.49 13.50
C ARG A 428 19.23 4.85 14.20
N ALA A 429 19.91 3.86 14.75
CA ALA A 429 21.26 4.04 15.28
C ALA A 429 22.25 4.44 14.16
N ASN A 430 23.33 5.11 14.52
CA ASN A 430 24.44 5.49 13.62
C ASN A 430 24.04 6.34 12.40
N SER A 431 22.88 6.99 12.41
CA SER A 431 22.51 8.00 11.41
C SER A 431 23.26 9.30 11.62
N LEU A 432 23.19 10.22 10.64
CA LEU A 432 23.74 11.57 10.79
C LEU A 432 23.24 12.28 12.06
N THR A 433 22.02 11.99 12.53
CA THR A 433 21.40 12.64 13.69
C THR A 433 21.59 11.90 15.01
N THR A 434 22.02 10.64 14.98
CA THR A 434 22.14 9.77 16.17
C THR A 434 23.55 9.25 16.44
N SER A 435 24.44 9.28 15.45
CA SER A 435 25.86 8.92 15.61
C SER A 435 26.55 9.81 16.65
N GLU A 436 27.52 9.26 17.36
CA GLU A 436 28.33 10.01 18.33
C GLU A 436 29.13 11.16 17.67
N SER A 437 29.67 10.92 16.47
CA SER A 437 30.55 11.87 15.78
C SER A 437 29.79 13.01 15.10
N THR A 438 28.57 12.77 14.61
CA THR A 438 27.79 13.74 13.82
C THR A 438 26.41 14.07 14.39
N GLY A 439 25.95 13.32 15.37
CA GLY A 439 24.59 13.41 15.91
C GLY A 439 24.26 14.74 16.56
N MET A 440 23.00 14.91 16.97
CA MET A 440 22.47 16.19 17.46
C MET A 440 23.22 16.76 18.67
N ARG A 441 23.90 15.90 19.45
CA ARG A 441 24.67 16.28 20.65
C ARG A 441 26.19 16.28 20.42
N SER A 442 26.66 15.94 19.22
CA SER A 442 28.09 15.85 18.90
C SER A 442 28.79 17.21 18.91
N ALA A 443 30.09 17.22 19.23
CA ALA A 443 30.91 18.43 19.14
C ALA A 443 30.96 18.98 17.70
N LYS A 444 31.07 18.09 16.70
CA LYS A 444 31.09 18.47 15.29
C LYS A 444 29.81 19.17 14.86
N ARG A 445 28.63 18.68 15.28
CA ARG A 445 27.35 19.33 14.97
C ARG A 445 27.25 20.72 15.59
N ARG A 446 27.74 20.91 16.82
CA ARG A 446 27.79 22.23 17.47
C ARG A 446 28.68 23.20 16.68
N GLN A 447 29.88 22.76 16.31
CA GLN A 447 30.80 23.55 15.49
C GLN A 447 30.14 23.97 14.17
N VAL A 448 29.58 23.01 13.42
CA VAL A 448 28.93 23.27 12.14
C VAL A 448 27.73 24.22 12.30
N ARG A 449 26.92 24.05 13.34
CA ARG A 449 25.80 24.96 13.61
C ARG A 449 26.27 26.41 13.82
N ASN A 450 27.39 26.63 14.50
CA ASN A 450 27.94 27.98 14.70
C ASN A 450 28.40 28.59 13.37
N GLU A 451 29.08 27.81 12.53
CA GLU A 451 29.52 28.26 11.20
C GLU A 451 28.32 28.61 10.30
N LEU A 452 27.28 27.78 10.29
CA LEU A 452 26.04 28.05 9.55
C LEU A 452 25.30 29.29 10.10
N ALA A 453 25.32 29.50 11.42
CA ALA A 453 24.72 30.70 12.02
C ALA A 453 25.43 31.99 11.58
N THR A 454 26.76 31.96 11.40
CA THR A 454 27.52 33.09 10.85
C THR A 454 27.11 33.39 9.41
N ILE A 455 26.96 32.35 8.58
CA ILE A 455 26.49 32.51 7.19
C ILE A 455 25.07 33.07 7.17
N TYR A 456 24.17 32.53 8.01
CA TYR A 456 22.81 33.03 8.16
C TYR A 456 22.77 34.50 8.57
N ALA A 457 23.57 34.91 9.56
CA ALA A 457 23.60 36.30 10.01
C ALA A 457 24.08 37.26 8.91
N ALA A 458 25.08 36.85 8.12
CA ALA A 458 25.55 37.63 6.97
C ALA A 458 24.46 37.74 5.89
N ALA A 459 23.77 36.64 5.56
CA ALA A 459 22.66 36.63 4.61
C ALA A 459 21.48 37.48 5.10
N LEU A 460 21.13 37.39 6.39
CA LEU A 460 20.06 38.18 7.01
C LEU A 460 20.38 39.68 6.99
N LYS A 461 21.65 40.06 7.20
CA LYS A 461 22.08 41.46 7.06
C LYS A 461 21.84 41.97 5.64
N ARG A 462 22.15 41.18 4.61
CA ARG A 462 21.89 41.53 3.20
C ARG A 462 20.39 41.59 2.90
N TYR A 463 19.62 40.63 3.40
CA TYR A 463 18.16 40.60 3.28
C TYR A 463 17.51 41.86 3.89
N ARG A 464 17.95 42.30 5.07
CA ARG A 464 17.44 43.52 5.73
C ARG A 464 17.92 44.82 5.09
N ALA A 465 19.10 44.81 4.48
CA ALA A 465 19.67 45.96 3.79
C ALA A 465 19.10 46.17 2.38
N ARG A 466 18.24 45.26 1.91
CA ARG A 466 17.45 45.44 0.69
C ARG A 466 16.61 46.72 0.86
N GLN A 467 17.11 47.84 0.35
CA GLN A 467 16.24 48.95 0.00
C GLN A 467 15.23 48.44 -1.04
N ARG A 468 14.09 49.11 -1.20
CA ARG A 468 13.05 48.73 -2.17
C ARG A 468 13.53 48.89 -3.63
N ASP A 469 14.69 48.34 -3.96
CA ASP A 469 15.23 48.30 -5.30
C ASP A 469 14.44 47.24 -6.09
N ASP A 470 13.97 47.71 -7.24
CA ASP A 470 12.96 47.13 -8.12
C ASP A 470 13.46 45.90 -8.90
N ASP A 471 14.58 45.27 -8.49
CA ASP A 471 15.25 44.19 -9.22
C ASP A 471 14.64 42.79 -8.99
N GLY A 472 13.49 42.72 -8.30
CA GLY A 472 12.83 41.46 -7.99
C GLY A 472 13.57 40.54 -7.01
N GLY A 473 14.65 41.00 -6.35
CA GLY A 473 15.43 40.21 -5.39
C GLY A 473 16.66 39.49 -5.99
N VAL A 474 17.03 39.80 -7.24
CA VAL A 474 18.17 39.18 -7.94
C VAL A 474 19.50 39.46 -7.24
N ALA A 475 19.76 40.70 -6.83
CA ALA A 475 20.99 41.06 -6.12
C ALA A 475 21.12 40.34 -4.77
N LEU A 476 19.99 40.16 -4.06
CA LEU A 476 19.96 39.40 -2.81
C LEU A 476 20.30 37.93 -3.06
N ALA A 477 19.68 37.30 -4.06
CA ALA A 477 19.98 35.91 -4.42
C ALA A 477 21.46 35.73 -4.79
N ALA A 478 22.03 36.64 -5.59
CA ALA A 478 23.45 36.63 -5.93
C ALA A 478 24.35 36.72 -4.69
N ALA A 479 24.06 37.64 -3.77
CA ALA A 479 24.82 37.78 -2.52
C ALA A 479 24.71 36.55 -1.61
N ILE A 480 23.51 35.95 -1.50
CA ILE A 480 23.31 34.70 -0.74
C ILE A 480 24.14 33.57 -1.35
N ARG A 481 24.09 33.43 -2.68
CA ARG A 481 24.85 32.40 -3.40
C ARG A 481 26.36 32.57 -3.25
N GLU A 482 26.88 33.79 -3.27
CA GLU A 482 28.29 34.07 -2.99
C GLU A 482 28.67 33.58 -1.58
N LEU A 483 27.86 33.91 -0.57
CA LEU A 483 28.10 33.49 0.81
C LEU A 483 28.09 31.97 0.96
N THR A 484 27.12 31.28 0.36
CA THR A 484 26.98 29.82 0.47
C THR A 484 28.04 29.06 -0.32
N GLN A 485 28.50 29.61 -1.45
CA GLN A 485 29.51 28.97 -2.31
C GLN A 485 30.96 29.29 -1.92
N SER A 486 31.18 30.29 -1.05
CA SER A 486 32.52 30.71 -0.60
C SER A 486 33.39 29.59 0.00
N ARG A 487 32.76 28.54 0.53
CA ARG A 487 33.42 27.40 1.17
C ARG A 487 33.53 26.16 0.29
N VAL A 488 32.90 26.16 -0.88
CA VAL A 488 33.05 25.08 -1.86
C VAL A 488 34.37 25.32 -2.59
N SER A 489 35.24 24.32 -2.63
CA SER A 489 36.51 24.43 -3.36
C SER A 489 36.32 24.31 -4.87
N ASP A 490 37.26 24.82 -5.68
CA ASP A 490 37.23 24.64 -7.13
C ASP A 490 37.27 23.16 -7.53
N ARG A 491 37.97 22.34 -6.74
CA ARG A 491 37.99 20.89 -6.91
C ARG A 491 36.61 20.28 -6.73
N GLU A 492 35.88 20.66 -5.69
CA GLU A 492 34.51 20.17 -5.45
C GLU A 492 33.54 20.67 -6.53
N ARG A 493 33.67 21.93 -6.99
CA ARG A 493 32.89 22.45 -8.12
C ARG A 493 33.11 21.63 -9.39
N ALA A 494 34.37 21.36 -9.72
CA ALA A 494 34.74 20.55 -10.89
C ALA A 494 34.24 19.10 -10.77
N GLU A 495 34.30 18.53 -9.57
CA GLU A 495 33.79 17.18 -9.28
C GLU A 495 32.26 17.11 -9.42
N ILE A 496 31.53 18.09 -8.85
CA ILE A 496 30.08 18.19 -9.02
C ILE A 496 29.72 18.30 -10.50
N ALA A 497 30.40 19.17 -11.25
CA ALA A 497 30.14 19.34 -12.69
C ALA A 497 30.40 18.05 -13.49
N SER A 498 31.50 17.35 -13.20
CA SER A 498 31.85 16.08 -13.85
C SER A 498 30.84 14.96 -13.56
N HIS A 499 30.40 14.82 -12.30
CA HIS A 499 29.37 13.85 -11.97
C HIS A 499 28.00 14.24 -12.55
N ALA A 500 27.65 15.52 -12.50
CA ALA A 500 26.39 16.04 -13.02
C ALA A 500 26.25 15.82 -14.54
N ALA A 501 27.32 16.00 -15.32
CA ALA A 501 27.31 15.73 -16.75
C ALA A 501 26.95 14.27 -17.07
N ARG A 502 27.64 13.31 -16.41
CA ARG A 502 27.37 11.87 -16.57
C ARG A 502 25.98 11.48 -16.08
N LEU A 503 25.55 12.03 -14.94
CA LEU A 503 24.23 11.75 -14.40
C LEU A 503 23.13 12.33 -15.29
N ARG A 504 23.34 13.50 -15.90
CA ARG A 504 22.39 14.11 -16.84
C ARG A 504 22.14 13.22 -18.04
N GLU A 505 23.17 12.59 -18.61
CA GLU A 505 23.01 11.62 -19.70
C GLU A 505 22.06 10.48 -19.31
N LEU A 506 22.20 9.94 -18.10
CA LEU A 506 21.33 8.88 -17.60
C LEU A 506 19.89 9.35 -17.35
N ILE A 507 19.72 10.55 -16.78
CA ILE A 507 18.40 11.16 -16.57
C ILE A 507 17.69 11.36 -17.92
N LEU A 508 18.39 11.94 -18.90
CA LEU A 508 17.83 12.17 -20.23
C LEU A 508 17.53 10.85 -20.95
N ALA A 509 18.41 9.84 -20.86
CA ALA A 509 18.15 8.52 -21.42
C ALA A 509 16.91 7.86 -20.80
N SER A 510 16.74 7.96 -19.47
CA SER A 510 15.53 7.52 -18.77
C SER A 510 14.28 8.27 -19.25
N GLN A 511 14.37 9.59 -19.45
CA GLN A 511 13.26 10.39 -19.99
C GLN A 511 12.91 9.96 -21.43
N MET A 512 13.90 9.79 -22.31
CA MET A 512 13.72 9.33 -23.68
C MET A 512 13.13 7.91 -23.76
N GLN A 513 13.62 6.99 -22.93
CA GLN A 513 13.06 5.63 -22.84
C GLN A 513 11.60 5.67 -22.43
N ARG A 514 11.22 6.56 -21.50
CA ARG A 514 9.82 6.75 -21.13
C ARG A 514 8.99 7.32 -22.27
N SER A 515 9.51 8.28 -23.02
CA SER A 515 8.81 8.78 -24.21
C SER A 515 8.65 7.71 -25.29
N ALA A 516 9.66 6.86 -25.50
CA ALA A 516 9.60 5.76 -26.48
C ALA A 516 8.70 4.59 -26.05
N THR A 517 8.58 4.33 -24.73
CA THR A 517 7.73 3.27 -24.16
C THR A 517 6.31 3.75 -23.81
N GLY A 518 5.94 4.99 -24.17
CA GLY A 518 4.64 5.58 -23.83
C GLY A 518 4.47 5.94 -22.34
N VAL A 519 5.53 5.81 -21.54
CA VAL A 519 5.55 6.12 -20.10
C VAL A 519 5.72 7.64 -19.85
N LEU A 520 6.17 8.43 -20.84
CA LEU A 520 6.08 9.89 -20.87
C LEU A 520 5.97 10.43 -22.31
N ALA A 521 4.79 10.32 -22.89
CA ALA A 521 4.34 11.26 -23.92
C ALA A 521 3.11 12.00 -23.37
N GLY A 522 3.39 13.03 -22.57
CA GLY A 522 2.59 14.24 -22.63
C GLY A 522 3.24 15.15 -23.67
N GLU A 523 2.96 14.90 -24.95
CA GLU A 523 2.80 15.89 -26.03
C GLU A 523 2.03 15.24 -27.19
N PRO A 524 1.32 16.04 -28.01
CA PRO A 524 -0.08 15.82 -28.29
C PRO A 524 -0.30 15.03 -29.58
N ASP A 525 -0.68 13.77 -29.45
CA ASP A 525 -1.59 13.16 -30.43
C ASP A 525 -2.88 12.79 -29.72
N HIS A 526 -3.95 13.48 -30.12
CA HIS A 526 -5.26 13.41 -29.51
C HIS A 526 -5.86 11.99 -29.56
N PRO A 527 -6.30 11.49 -28.40
CA PRO A 527 -7.65 10.96 -28.31
C PRO A 527 -8.50 11.86 -27.40
N GLY A 528 -8.48 13.17 -27.68
CA GLY A 528 -9.37 14.18 -27.11
C GLY A 528 -9.22 14.41 -25.60
N ASP A 529 -9.62 15.59 -25.14
CA ASP A 529 -9.85 15.88 -23.71
C ASP A 529 -10.73 14.80 -23.04
N ALA A 530 -11.58 14.15 -23.84
CA ALA A 530 -12.41 13.01 -23.50
C ALA A 530 -11.65 11.81 -22.89
N GLY A 531 -10.43 11.49 -23.34
CA GLY A 531 -9.69 10.34 -22.79
C GLY A 531 -9.21 10.55 -21.35
N ARG A 532 -8.66 11.73 -21.07
CA ARG A 532 -8.25 12.12 -19.71
C ARG A 532 -9.45 12.35 -18.80
N GLN A 533 -10.52 12.93 -19.35
CA GLN A 533 -11.77 13.13 -18.63
C GLN A 533 -12.41 11.78 -18.24
N LEU A 534 -12.43 10.82 -19.16
CA LEU A 534 -12.92 9.46 -18.91
C LEU A 534 -12.12 8.79 -17.79
N GLU A 535 -10.79 8.82 -17.86
CA GLU A 535 -9.95 8.23 -16.82
C GLU A 535 -10.18 8.87 -15.45
N ALA A 536 -10.24 10.20 -15.40
CA ALA A 536 -10.50 10.94 -14.15
C ALA A 536 -11.87 10.59 -13.56
N GLN A 537 -12.92 10.50 -14.39
CA GLN A 537 -14.28 10.14 -13.97
C GLN A 537 -14.35 8.69 -13.47
N LEU A 538 -13.65 7.77 -14.10
CA LEU A 538 -13.56 6.38 -13.63
C LEU A 538 -12.77 6.28 -12.30
N ARG A 539 -11.68 7.03 -12.16
CA ARG A 539 -10.91 7.09 -10.90
C ARG A 539 -11.71 7.73 -9.77
N GLN A 540 -12.56 8.71 -10.07
CA GLN A 540 -13.45 9.32 -9.09
C GLN A 540 -14.40 8.29 -8.48
N LEU A 541 -14.88 7.31 -9.26
CA LEU A 541 -15.70 6.22 -8.74
C LEU A 541 -15.00 5.49 -7.60
N LEU A 542 -13.69 5.23 -7.69
CA LEU A 542 -12.92 4.54 -6.64
C LEU A 542 -12.89 5.30 -5.30
N HIS A 543 -13.20 6.59 -5.29
CA HIS A 543 -13.30 7.40 -4.09
C HIS A 543 -14.73 7.51 -3.55
N ASP A 544 -15.71 6.88 -4.21
CA ASP A 544 -17.09 6.90 -3.77
C ASP A 544 -17.27 6.05 -2.49
N PRO A 545 -17.68 6.65 -1.37
CA PRO A 545 -17.80 5.96 -0.09
C PRO A 545 -18.82 4.81 -0.12
N ARG A 546 -19.72 4.78 -1.11
CA ARG A 546 -20.72 3.72 -1.30
C ARG A 546 -20.11 2.40 -1.80
N LEU A 547 -18.90 2.43 -2.38
CA LEU A 547 -18.27 1.21 -2.92
C LEU A 547 -17.87 0.17 -1.86
N GLY A 548 -17.69 0.59 -0.60
CA GLY A 548 -17.45 -0.29 0.55
C GLY A 548 -16.38 -1.38 0.28
N TRP A 549 -15.10 -1.00 0.27
CA TRP A 549 -13.97 -1.90 0.01
C TRP A 549 -14.00 -3.16 0.90
N ASN A 550 -14.30 -4.31 0.31
CA ASN A 550 -14.48 -5.58 1.02
C ASN A 550 -13.82 -6.74 0.25
N SER A 551 -13.83 -7.96 0.82
CA SER A 551 -13.17 -9.13 0.24
C SER A 551 -13.86 -9.72 -0.99
N TRP A 552 -15.08 -9.26 -1.31
CA TRP A 552 -15.86 -9.70 -2.49
C TRP A 552 -15.50 -8.92 -3.76
N THR A 553 -14.85 -7.76 -3.64
CA THR A 553 -14.54 -6.89 -4.77
C THR A 553 -13.09 -7.03 -5.25
N VAL A 554 -12.82 -6.73 -6.53
CA VAL A 554 -11.45 -6.49 -7.01
C VAL A 554 -10.76 -5.43 -6.13
N THR A 555 -9.44 -5.55 -5.99
CA THR A 555 -8.67 -4.67 -5.10
C THR A 555 -8.52 -3.27 -5.72
N PRO A 556 -8.22 -2.21 -4.93
CA PRO A 556 -7.96 -0.89 -5.51
C PRO A 556 -6.85 -0.91 -6.57
N ALA A 557 -5.81 -1.72 -6.36
CA ALA A 557 -4.72 -1.89 -7.31
C ALA A 557 -5.20 -2.52 -8.63
N MET A 558 -6.01 -3.59 -8.56
CA MET A 558 -6.58 -4.22 -9.75
C MET A 558 -7.57 -3.30 -10.47
N ALA A 559 -8.41 -2.57 -9.72
CA ALA A 559 -9.34 -1.60 -10.28
C ALA A 559 -8.61 -0.50 -11.06
N GLN A 560 -7.46 -0.01 -10.57
CA GLN A 560 -6.64 0.95 -11.31
C GLN A 560 -6.07 0.37 -12.61
N ARG A 561 -5.64 -0.90 -12.61
CA ARG A 561 -5.17 -1.58 -13.83
C ARG A 561 -6.28 -1.73 -14.85
N LEU A 562 -7.49 -2.09 -14.39
CA LEU A 562 -8.67 -2.20 -15.23
C LEU A 562 -9.06 -0.84 -15.84
N ILE A 563 -9.01 0.26 -15.08
CA ILE A 563 -9.24 1.62 -15.60
C ILE A 563 -8.25 1.94 -16.73
N THR A 564 -6.97 1.69 -16.50
CA THR A 564 -5.93 1.95 -17.51
C THR A 564 -6.19 1.16 -18.79
N ALA A 565 -6.51 -0.14 -18.67
CA ALA A 565 -6.82 -0.98 -19.83
C ALA A 565 -8.05 -0.48 -20.61
N LEU A 566 -9.13 -0.12 -19.91
CA LEU A 566 -10.34 0.41 -20.54
C LEU A 566 -10.09 1.75 -21.26
N CYS A 567 -9.32 2.65 -20.65
CA CYS A 567 -9.02 3.95 -21.25
C CYS A 567 -8.11 3.86 -22.47
N GLN A 568 -7.16 2.91 -22.47
CA GLN A 568 -6.23 2.68 -23.57
C GLN A 568 -6.89 1.91 -24.72
N GLY A 569 -7.56 0.80 -24.41
CA GLY A 569 -8.16 -0.08 -25.42
C GLY A 569 -9.49 0.43 -25.97
N ARG A 570 -10.19 1.30 -25.22
CA ARG A 570 -11.54 1.81 -25.54
C ARG A 570 -12.49 0.72 -26.08
N PRO A 571 -12.58 -0.45 -25.42
CA PRO A 571 -13.41 -1.54 -25.92
C PRO A 571 -14.88 -1.12 -26.02
N GLN A 572 -15.56 -1.58 -27.07
CA GLN A 572 -16.96 -1.23 -27.35
C GLN A 572 -17.91 -2.34 -26.91
N ARG A 573 -17.47 -3.60 -26.96
CA ARG A 573 -18.22 -4.75 -26.43
C ARG A 573 -17.41 -5.47 -25.36
N ILE A 574 -17.96 -5.53 -24.15
CA ILE A 574 -17.29 -6.09 -22.98
C ILE A 574 -18.12 -7.21 -22.38
N LEU A 575 -17.46 -8.34 -22.09
CA LEU A 575 -18.02 -9.42 -21.29
C LEU A 575 -17.33 -9.50 -19.93
N GLU A 576 -18.12 -9.44 -18.87
CA GLU A 576 -17.64 -9.76 -17.53
C GLU A 576 -18.27 -11.07 -17.05
N ALA A 577 -17.44 -11.98 -16.55
CA ALA A 577 -17.89 -13.08 -15.70
C ALA A 577 -17.47 -12.74 -14.27
N GLY A 578 -18.37 -12.20 -13.46
CA GLY A 578 -18.00 -11.65 -12.14
C GLY A 578 -19.10 -10.83 -11.49
N SER A 579 -18.81 -10.31 -10.31
CA SER A 579 -19.72 -9.45 -9.55
C SER A 579 -18.95 -8.45 -8.69
N GLY A 580 -19.57 -7.30 -8.44
CA GLY A 580 -19.10 -6.34 -7.43
C GLY A 580 -18.47 -5.09 -8.03
N LEU A 581 -17.27 -4.73 -7.58
CA LEU A 581 -16.65 -3.46 -7.95
C LEU A 581 -16.20 -3.42 -9.41
N SER A 582 -15.67 -4.51 -9.95
CA SER A 582 -15.35 -4.59 -11.38
C SER A 582 -16.59 -4.33 -12.22
N THR A 583 -17.74 -4.90 -11.82
CA THR A 583 -19.03 -4.63 -12.46
C THR A 583 -19.45 -3.17 -12.35
N ALA A 584 -19.33 -2.55 -11.17
CA ALA A 584 -19.65 -1.14 -10.98
C ALA A 584 -18.74 -0.21 -11.82
N LEU A 585 -17.46 -0.57 -11.94
CA LEU A 585 -16.50 0.15 -12.76
C LEU A 585 -16.83 0.02 -14.26
N LEU A 586 -17.12 -1.19 -14.73
CA LEU A 586 -17.53 -1.44 -16.10
C LEU A 586 -18.87 -0.75 -16.43
N ALA A 587 -19.81 -0.71 -15.48
CA ALA A 587 -21.07 0.03 -15.63
C ALA A 587 -20.83 1.54 -15.78
N ARG A 588 -19.92 2.11 -15.01
CA ARG A 588 -19.54 3.53 -15.13
C ARG A 588 -18.84 3.79 -16.46
N TYR A 589 -17.96 2.89 -16.91
CA TYR A 589 -17.32 2.99 -18.21
C TYR A 589 -18.36 2.97 -19.35
N ALA A 590 -19.32 2.05 -19.31
CA ALA A 590 -20.42 1.99 -20.27
C ALA A 590 -21.28 3.27 -20.27
N GLU A 591 -21.62 3.80 -19.10
CA GLU A 591 -22.35 5.07 -18.98
C GLU A 591 -21.62 6.23 -19.65
N LEU A 592 -20.29 6.30 -19.47
CA LEU A 592 -19.48 7.40 -19.98
C LEU A 592 -19.12 7.28 -21.47
N THR A 593 -19.09 6.06 -22.01
CA THR A 593 -18.59 5.79 -23.37
C THR A 593 -19.64 5.27 -24.34
N GLY A 594 -20.77 4.76 -23.84
CA GLY A 594 -21.76 4.05 -24.64
C GLY A 594 -21.40 2.60 -24.96
N ALA A 595 -20.30 2.06 -24.41
CA ALA A 595 -19.91 0.67 -24.62
C ALA A 595 -20.98 -0.32 -24.11
N GLU A 596 -21.17 -1.40 -24.84
CA GLU A 596 -22.05 -2.51 -24.45
C GLU A 596 -21.32 -3.40 -23.44
N VAL A 597 -21.80 -3.44 -22.20
CA VAL A 597 -21.27 -4.30 -21.14
C VAL A 597 -22.30 -5.35 -20.77
N VAL A 598 -21.91 -6.63 -20.84
CA VAL A 598 -22.71 -7.75 -20.32
C VAL A 598 -21.96 -8.41 -19.17
N THR A 599 -22.62 -8.52 -18.00
CA THR A 599 -22.06 -9.17 -16.82
C THR A 599 -22.84 -10.44 -16.49
N LEU A 600 -22.14 -11.55 -16.32
CA LEU A 600 -22.68 -12.85 -15.95
C LEU A 600 -22.36 -13.19 -14.48
N GLU A 601 -23.41 -13.35 -13.67
CA GLU A 601 -23.31 -13.86 -12.30
C GLU A 601 -24.22 -15.09 -12.14
N HIS A 602 -23.75 -16.11 -11.44
CA HIS A 602 -24.43 -17.40 -11.27
C HIS A 602 -25.08 -17.56 -9.90
N GLU A 603 -24.57 -16.88 -8.88
CA GLU A 603 -25.11 -16.94 -7.54
C GLU A 603 -26.16 -15.83 -7.33
N PRO A 604 -27.43 -16.19 -7.03
CA PRO A 604 -28.49 -15.21 -6.81
C PRO A 604 -28.21 -14.23 -5.67
N ARG A 605 -27.31 -14.58 -4.75
CA ARG A 605 -26.86 -13.69 -3.67
C ARG A 605 -26.02 -12.55 -4.23
N TYR A 606 -24.93 -12.86 -4.93
CA TYR A 606 -24.02 -11.86 -5.48
C TYR A 606 -24.70 -11.03 -6.57
N PHE A 607 -25.56 -11.65 -7.39
CA PHE A 607 -26.38 -10.93 -8.35
C PHE A 607 -27.22 -9.83 -7.68
N ARG A 608 -27.92 -10.15 -6.58
CA ARG A 608 -28.71 -9.16 -5.82
C ARG A 608 -27.85 -8.09 -5.17
N GLN A 609 -26.67 -8.44 -4.66
CA GLN A 609 -25.75 -7.48 -4.06
C GLN A 609 -25.18 -6.52 -5.10
N THR A 610 -24.78 -7.02 -6.28
CA THR A 610 -24.32 -6.19 -7.40
C THR A 610 -25.44 -5.31 -7.93
N ALA A 611 -26.65 -5.86 -8.12
CA ALA A 611 -27.80 -5.08 -8.54
C ALA A 611 -28.07 -3.92 -7.57
N ALA A 612 -28.09 -4.18 -6.27
CA ALA A 612 -28.28 -3.15 -5.24
C ALA A 612 -27.15 -2.10 -5.24
N LEU A 613 -25.89 -2.51 -5.43
CA LEU A 613 -24.77 -1.57 -5.56
C LEU A 613 -24.93 -0.68 -6.80
N LEU A 614 -25.27 -1.26 -7.95
CA LEU A 614 -25.51 -0.50 -9.18
C LEU A 614 -26.70 0.45 -9.03
N ASP A 615 -27.77 0.04 -8.35
CA ASP A 615 -28.92 0.91 -8.04
C ASP A 615 -28.49 2.09 -7.15
N GLN A 616 -27.70 1.84 -6.11
CA GLN A 616 -27.17 2.90 -5.23
C GLN A 616 -26.26 3.90 -5.94
N LEU A 617 -25.55 3.45 -6.98
CA LEU A 617 -24.67 4.29 -7.80
C LEU A 617 -25.38 4.95 -8.99
N GLY A 618 -26.65 4.59 -9.26
CA GLY A 618 -27.41 5.04 -10.42
C GLY A 618 -27.01 4.39 -11.74
N LEU A 619 -26.27 3.27 -11.70
CA LEU A 619 -25.64 2.62 -12.86
C LEU A 619 -26.35 1.35 -13.34
N ARG A 620 -27.49 0.98 -12.74
CA ARG A 620 -28.20 -0.28 -13.04
C ARG A 620 -28.60 -0.46 -14.51
N ARG A 621 -28.83 0.64 -15.21
CA ARG A 621 -29.23 0.68 -16.62
C ARG A 621 -28.05 0.79 -17.59
N SER A 622 -26.84 0.98 -17.07
CA SER A 622 -25.64 1.20 -17.89
C SER A 622 -25.01 -0.10 -18.39
N LEU A 623 -25.47 -1.26 -17.90
CA LEU A 623 -25.01 -2.57 -18.36
C LEU A 623 -26.13 -3.62 -18.30
N ASP A 624 -25.92 -4.74 -18.99
CA ASP A 624 -26.78 -5.92 -18.93
C ASP A 624 -26.26 -6.92 -17.88
N LEU A 625 -26.82 -6.84 -16.66
CA LEU A 625 -26.53 -7.75 -15.56
C LEU A 625 -27.44 -8.99 -15.64
N ARG A 626 -26.87 -10.16 -15.94
CA ARG A 626 -27.60 -11.43 -16.10
C ARG A 626 -27.30 -12.42 -14.97
N LEU A 627 -28.38 -13.00 -14.42
CA LEU A 627 -28.27 -14.19 -13.57
C LEU A 627 -28.18 -15.42 -14.49
N ALA A 628 -26.97 -15.92 -14.72
CA ALA A 628 -26.68 -17.00 -15.67
C ALA A 628 -26.38 -18.32 -14.95
N SER A 629 -26.98 -19.42 -15.41
CA SER A 629 -26.72 -20.75 -14.86
C SER A 629 -25.34 -21.28 -15.28
N LEU A 630 -24.76 -22.21 -14.53
CA LEU A 630 -23.57 -22.94 -14.96
C LEU A 630 -23.97 -24.23 -15.68
N GLY A 631 -23.46 -24.42 -16.89
CA GLY A 631 -23.69 -25.60 -17.72
C GLY A 631 -22.39 -26.20 -18.26
N ALA A 632 -22.47 -27.45 -18.72
CA ALA A 632 -21.29 -28.22 -19.15
C ALA A 632 -20.74 -27.77 -20.52
N VAL A 633 -19.53 -27.24 -20.56
CA VAL A 633 -18.73 -27.00 -21.77
C VAL A 633 -17.73 -28.14 -21.98
N ARG A 634 -17.51 -28.53 -23.24
CA ARG A 634 -16.74 -29.72 -23.62
C ARG A 634 -15.67 -29.35 -24.64
N ARG A 635 -14.49 -29.95 -24.49
CA ARG A 635 -13.39 -29.94 -25.46
C ARG A 635 -12.80 -31.36 -25.51
N ASN A 636 -12.37 -31.81 -26.69
CA ASN A 636 -11.86 -33.17 -26.87
C ASN A 636 -10.69 -33.45 -25.92
N GLY A 637 -10.64 -34.65 -25.34
CA GLY A 637 -9.59 -35.02 -24.38
C GLY A 637 -9.81 -34.54 -22.94
N TYR A 638 -10.82 -33.70 -22.66
CA TYR A 638 -11.14 -33.21 -21.31
C TYR A 638 -12.57 -33.58 -20.90
N GLY A 639 -12.74 -33.91 -19.61
CA GLY A 639 -14.07 -34.07 -19.01
C GLY A 639 -14.87 -32.75 -19.04
N PRO A 640 -16.22 -32.82 -18.94
CA PRO A 640 -17.06 -31.62 -18.99
C PRO A 640 -16.66 -30.63 -17.90
N LYS A 641 -16.44 -29.37 -18.29
CA LYS A 641 -16.18 -28.25 -17.38
C LYS A 641 -17.44 -27.41 -17.24
N GLN A 642 -17.64 -26.74 -16.11
CA GLN A 642 -18.81 -25.88 -15.93
C GLN A 642 -18.48 -24.45 -16.35
N TRP A 643 -19.38 -23.81 -17.10
CA TRP A 643 -19.26 -22.39 -17.46
C TRP A 643 -20.63 -21.73 -17.59
N TYR A 644 -20.67 -20.39 -17.56
CA TYR A 644 -21.91 -19.62 -17.67
C TYR A 644 -22.66 -19.90 -18.98
N ARG A 645 -23.97 -20.12 -18.86
CA ARG A 645 -24.89 -20.32 -19.97
C ARG A 645 -26.29 -19.73 -19.71
N PRO A 646 -26.97 -19.24 -20.77
CA PRO A 646 -26.46 -19.05 -22.13
C PRO A 646 -25.40 -17.92 -22.21
N LEU A 647 -24.49 -18.00 -23.17
CA LEU A 647 -23.59 -16.89 -23.47
C LEU A 647 -24.33 -15.85 -24.33
N PRO A 648 -24.01 -14.55 -24.22
CA PRO A 648 -24.53 -13.56 -25.14
C PRO A 648 -23.93 -13.73 -26.54
N ASP A 649 -24.68 -13.32 -27.57
CA ASP A 649 -24.26 -13.49 -28.96
C ASP A 649 -23.16 -12.51 -29.38
N GLY A 650 -22.31 -12.98 -30.30
CA GLY A 650 -21.24 -12.22 -30.93
C GLY A 650 -19.91 -12.28 -30.18
N GLU A 651 -18.97 -11.44 -30.65
CA GLU A 651 -17.61 -11.32 -30.13
C GLU A 651 -17.46 -10.11 -29.21
N PHE A 652 -16.48 -10.16 -28.31
CA PHE A 652 -16.15 -9.13 -27.32
C PHE A 652 -14.70 -8.67 -27.47
N ASP A 653 -14.50 -7.35 -27.45
CA ASP A 653 -13.16 -6.73 -27.53
C ASP A 653 -12.39 -6.87 -26.21
N PHE A 654 -13.12 -6.97 -25.10
CA PHE A 654 -12.55 -7.11 -23.77
C PHE A 654 -13.37 -8.08 -22.92
N VAL A 655 -12.69 -9.04 -22.31
CA VAL A 655 -13.31 -10.03 -21.44
C VAL A 655 -12.64 -10.02 -20.08
N PHE A 656 -13.40 -9.81 -18.99
CA PHE A 656 -12.89 -9.86 -17.63
C PHE A 656 -13.50 -11.02 -16.84
N VAL A 657 -12.64 -11.90 -16.32
CA VAL A 657 -13.04 -13.16 -15.68
C VAL A 657 -12.62 -13.18 -14.21
N ASP A 658 -13.58 -12.95 -13.32
CA ASP A 658 -13.45 -13.06 -11.87
C ASP A 658 -14.37 -14.14 -11.25
N GLY A 659 -15.40 -14.60 -11.98
CA GLY A 659 -16.23 -15.79 -11.69
C GLY A 659 -16.19 -16.83 -12.83
N PRO A 660 -16.62 -18.09 -12.60
CA PRO A 660 -17.02 -18.68 -11.32
C PRO A 660 -15.78 -19.18 -10.54
N PRO A 661 -15.88 -19.39 -9.22
CA PRO A 661 -14.72 -19.73 -8.39
C PRO A 661 -14.07 -21.08 -8.76
N LYS A 662 -12.80 -21.26 -8.35
CA LYS A 662 -11.95 -22.45 -8.59
C LYS A 662 -12.67 -23.80 -8.50
N ARG A 663 -13.54 -23.98 -7.50
CA ARG A 663 -14.19 -25.28 -7.23
C ARG A 663 -15.24 -25.66 -8.27
N ILE A 664 -15.60 -24.76 -9.17
CA ILE A 664 -16.77 -24.93 -10.03
C ILE A 664 -16.39 -24.96 -11.49
N GLY A 665 -15.71 -23.94 -12.02
CA GLY A 665 -15.70 -23.76 -13.47
C GLY A 665 -14.61 -22.92 -14.11
N ARG A 666 -13.62 -22.41 -13.38
CA ARG A 666 -12.60 -21.50 -13.96
C ARG A 666 -11.91 -22.08 -15.21
N GLU A 667 -11.61 -23.38 -15.19
CA GLU A 667 -11.00 -24.11 -16.32
C GLU A 667 -11.85 -24.10 -17.60
N GLY A 668 -13.17 -23.88 -17.49
CA GLY A 668 -14.09 -23.81 -18.62
C GLY A 668 -14.00 -22.51 -19.43
N THR A 669 -13.26 -21.50 -18.97
CA THR A 669 -13.18 -20.17 -19.59
C THR A 669 -12.87 -20.24 -21.09
N LEU A 670 -11.69 -20.72 -21.49
CA LEU A 670 -11.33 -20.76 -22.92
C LEU A 670 -12.09 -21.82 -23.71
N PHE A 671 -12.56 -22.89 -23.05
CA PHE A 671 -13.44 -23.86 -23.71
C PHE A 671 -14.77 -23.23 -24.15
N ALA A 672 -15.23 -22.21 -23.41
CA ALA A 672 -16.47 -21.51 -23.69
C ALA A 672 -16.28 -20.23 -24.51
N LEU A 673 -15.17 -19.51 -24.33
CA LEU A 673 -15.04 -18.12 -24.79
C LEU A 673 -14.03 -17.90 -25.92
N HIS A 674 -13.22 -18.88 -26.33
CA HIS A 674 -12.20 -18.64 -27.35
C HIS A 674 -12.77 -18.05 -28.66
N ASP A 675 -13.90 -18.57 -29.15
CA ASP A 675 -14.58 -18.07 -30.36
C ASP A 675 -15.44 -16.80 -30.11
N HIS A 676 -15.47 -16.31 -28.87
CA HIS A 676 -16.20 -15.10 -28.47
C HIS A 676 -15.26 -13.93 -28.14
N VAL A 677 -13.93 -14.12 -28.15
CA VAL A 677 -12.98 -13.01 -28.03
C VAL A 677 -12.65 -12.53 -29.44
N ALA A 678 -12.92 -11.24 -29.72
CA ALA A 678 -12.74 -10.67 -31.04
C ALA A 678 -11.27 -10.74 -31.50
N GLY A 679 -11.04 -10.71 -32.81
CA GLY A 679 -9.69 -10.59 -33.38
C GLY A 679 -9.00 -9.31 -32.89
N GLY A 680 -7.95 -9.46 -32.06
CA GLY A 680 -7.27 -8.34 -31.40
C GLY A 680 -7.82 -7.97 -30.01
N GLY A 681 -8.88 -8.66 -29.56
CA GLY A 681 -9.43 -8.53 -28.22
C GLY A 681 -8.58 -9.21 -27.14
N GLU A 682 -8.83 -8.85 -25.89
CA GLU A 682 -8.08 -9.37 -24.74
C GLU A 682 -8.99 -10.05 -23.72
N LEU A 683 -8.51 -11.15 -23.15
CA LEU A 683 -9.15 -11.83 -22.02
C LEU A 683 -8.30 -11.72 -20.76
N TRP A 684 -8.86 -11.10 -19.72
CA TRP A 684 -8.24 -10.92 -18.41
C TRP A 684 -8.78 -11.95 -17.42
N LEU A 685 -7.92 -12.87 -16.98
CA LEU A 685 -8.20 -13.85 -15.93
C LEU A 685 -7.69 -13.33 -14.59
N HIS A 686 -8.61 -12.89 -13.72
CA HIS A 686 -8.30 -12.39 -12.38
C HIS A 686 -7.77 -13.50 -11.45
N ASP A 687 -7.10 -13.11 -10.36
CA ASP A 687 -6.41 -14.00 -9.41
C ASP A 687 -5.18 -14.75 -10.00
N GLY A 688 -4.47 -14.13 -10.95
CA GLY A 688 -3.39 -14.77 -11.71
C GLY A 688 -2.21 -15.33 -10.89
N HIS A 689 -2.01 -14.88 -9.65
CA HIS A 689 -0.99 -15.43 -8.75
C HIS A 689 -1.34 -16.80 -8.18
N ARG A 690 -2.63 -17.16 -8.18
CA ARG A 690 -3.08 -18.44 -7.63
C ARG A 690 -2.63 -19.59 -8.51
N GLN A 691 -2.30 -20.71 -7.85
CA GLN A 691 -1.84 -21.92 -8.53
C GLN A 691 -2.88 -22.47 -9.51
N HIS A 692 -4.17 -22.29 -9.23
CA HIS A 692 -5.24 -22.80 -10.08
C HIS A 692 -5.36 -22.06 -11.41
N GLU A 693 -5.24 -20.75 -11.40
CA GLU A 693 -5.24 -19.94 -12.62
C GLU A 693 -4.03 -20.31 -13.48
N LYS A 694 -2.86 -20.57 -12.88
CA LYS A 694 -1.69 -21.12 -13.59
C LYS A 694 -1.95 -22.52 -14.17
N GLU A 695 -2.64 -23.40 -13.45
CA GLU A 695 -3.07 -24.71 -13.95
C GLU A 695 -4.05 -24.57 -15.13
N CYS A 696 -4.97 -23.60 -15.09
CA CYS A 696 -5.87 -23.29 -16.19
C CYS A 696 -5.07 -22.91 -17.45
N LEU A 697 -4.09 -22.00 -17.33
CA LEU A 697 -3.22 -21.63 -18.44
C LEU A 697 -2.50 -22.86 -19.02
N ALA A 698 -1.93 -23.72 -18.16
CA ALA A 698 -1.21 -24.92 -18.60
C ALA A 698 -2.12 -25.94 -19.31
N VAL A 699 -3.39 -26.05 -18.89
CA VAL A 699 -4.39 -26.86 -19.58
C VAL A 699 -4.73 -26.24 -20.94
N TRP A 700 -4.95 -24.93 -20.99
CA TRP A 700 -5.34 -24.25 -22.22
C TRP A 700 -4.22 -24.20 -23.27
N GLN A 701 -2.96 -24.10 -22.87
CA GLN A 701 -1.80 -24.13 -23.78
C GLN A 701 -1.69 -25.42 -24.60
N ARG A 702 -2.41 -26.48 -24.21
CA ARG A 702 -2.46 -27.75 -24.96
C ARG A 702 -3.49 -27.73 -26.09
N GLU A 703 -4.49 -26.85 -26.01
CA GLU A 703 -5.64 -26.81 -26.92
C GLU A 703 -5.73 -25.49 -27.71
N PHE A 704 -5.07 -24.44 -27.22
CA PHE A 704 -5.11 -23.10 -27.76
C PHE A 704 -3.69 -22.51 -27.83
N SER A 705 -3.44 -21.75 -28.89
CA SER A 705 -2.32 -20.82 -28.97
C SER A 705 -2.79 -19.45 -28.47
N PHE A 706 -2.03 -18.82 -27.59
CA PHE A 706 -2.26 -17.46 -27.10
C PHE A 706 -0.98 -16.88 -26.50
N GLU A 707 -0.88 -15.57 -26.52
CA GLU A 707 0.11 -14.83 -25.75
C GLU A 707 -0.43 -14.60 -24.34
N ALA A 708 0.39 -14.88 -23.32
CA ALA A 708 0.02 -14.69 -21.92
C ALA A 708 1.00 -13.73 -21.24
N SER A 709 0.49 -12.64 -20.65
CA SER A 709 1.26 -11.76 -19.78
C SER A 709 0.58 -11.57 -18.43
N LEU A 710 1.35 -11.39 -17.37
CA LEU A 710 0.82 -11.20 -16.02
C LEU A 710 0.83 -9.71 -15.67
N VAL A 711 -0.33 -9.17 -15.30
CA VAL A 711 -0.44 -7.85 -14.68
C VAL A 711 -0.21 -7.99 -13.19
N GLU A 712 0.88 -7.38 -12.71
CA GLU A 712 1.21 -7.30 -11.30
C GLU A 712 0.31 -6.27 -10.59
N ALA A 713 -0.65 -6.79 -9.80
CA ALA A 713 -1.53 -6.03 -8.93
C ALA A 713 -2.13 -6.93 -7.82
N ASP A 714 -1.50 -6.94 -6.64
CA ASP A 714 -1.88 -7.72 -5.44
C ASP A 714 -2.11 -9.23 -5.72
N LYS A 715 -3.32 -9.60 -6.19
CA LYS A 715 -3.69 -10.97 -6.58
C LYS A 715 -3.30 -11.33 -8.04
N GLY A 716 -2.96 -10.33 -8.85
CA GLY A 716 -2.55 -10.45 -10.25
C GLY A 716 -3.70 -10.79 -11.22
N ALA A 717 -3.49 -10.57 -12.51
CA ALA A 717 -4.40 -11.03 -13.57
C ALA A 717 -3.60 -11.44 -14.82
N TRP A 718 -3.93 -12.60 -15.41
CA TRP A 718 -3.35 -13.00 -16.69
C TRP A 718 -4.11 -12.35 -17.84
N ILE A 719 -3.40 -11.67 -18.73
CA ILE A 719 -3.93 -11.18 -20.00
C ILE A 719 -3.61 -12.19 -21.08
N LEU A 720 -4.63 -12.67 -21.76
CA LEU A 720 -4.53 -13.55 -22.91
C LEU A 720 -4.89 -12.78 -24.19
N ARG A 721 -4.03 -12.87 -25.20
CA ARG A 721 -4.21 -12.25 -26.53
C ARG A 721 -3.99 -13.27 -27.64
N ASN A 722 -4.47 -12.94 -28.85
CA ASN A 722 -4.25 -13.75 -30.05
C ASN A 722 -4.71 -15.22 -29.85
N ILE A 723 -5.85 -15.40 -29.19
CA ILE A 723 -6.37 -16.71 -28.79
C ILE A 723 -6.88 -17.43 -30.03
N THR A 724 -6.28 -18.57 -30.35
CA THR A 724 -6.65 -19.42 -31.49
C THR A 724 -6.69 -20.88 -31.07
N ALA A 725 -7.73 -21.60 -31.48
CA ALA A 725 -7.78 -23.04 -31.28
C ALA A 725 -6.69 -23.74 -32.11
N LEU A 726 -5.91 -24.63 -31.50
CA LEU A 726 -4.96 -25.45 -32.24
C LEU A 726 -5.71 -26.44 -33.13
N ALA A 727 -5.28 -26.57 -34.39
CA ALA A 727 -5.81 -27.58 -35.29
C ALA A 727 -5.53 -28.98 -34.72
N GLN A 728 -6.58 -29.79 -34.59
CA GLN A 728 -6.42 -31.19 -34.23
C GLN A 728 -5.86 -31.91 -35.45
N ASP A 729 -4.62 -32.39 -35.33
CA ASP A 729 -4.04 -33.32 -36.29
C ASP A 729 -4.85 -34.62 -36.17
N TYR A 730 -5.85 -34.80 -37.03
CA TYR A 730 -6.51 -36.10 -37.23
C TYR A 730 -5.55 -37.01 -38.00
N GLY A 731 -4.43 -37.34 -37.36
CA GLY A 731 -3.60 -38.47 -37.74
C GLY A 731 -4.42 -39.73 -37.51
N GLY A 732 -4.86 -40.34 -38.60
CA GLY A 732 -5.66 -41.55 -38.61
C GLY A 732 -5.14 -42.61 -37.64
N ARG A 733 -6.02 -43.06 -36.76
CA ARG A 733 -5.95 -44.41 -36.19
C ARG A 733 -7.26 -45.10 -36.52
N GLU A 734 -7.28 -45.76 -37.68
CA GLU A 734 -7.83 -47.10 -37.71
C GLU A 734 -7.11 -47.92 -36.63
N ARG A 735 -7.85 -48.28 -35.57
CA ARG A 735 -8.01 -49.64 -35.04
C ARG A 735 -8.81 -49.62 -33.76
#